data_AF-A0A544T2Z5-F1
#
_entry.id   AF-A0A544T2Z5-F1
#
_cell.length_a   1.000
_cell.length_b   1.000
_cell.length_c   1.000
_cell.angle_alpha   90.00
_cell.angle_beta   90.00
_cell.angle_gamma   90.00
#
_symmetry.space_group_name_H-M   'P 1'
#
loop_
_entity.id
_entity.type
_entity.pdbx_description
1 polymer ?
#
loop_
_entity_poly.entity_id
_entity_poly.type
_entity_poly.pdbx_seq_one_letter_code
_entity_poly.pdbx_strand_id
1 'polypeptide(L)'
;MKKNKVKKTVMATVLATSLFSSTGVSFASSSLQDIVEQARKDMKEASYAYVVPAQKGKITTSMDLYPALNTAKESYQKAKAAIEKSRVKNKKALLSDLEDLYNERITKGVIPYIDAYNYATQYITPIIEAIEKAESDKDSVEVEKQFQKLSYQLKERSAIMYRFTGKAPRDLLLAKFKTPADRKHAQLVASKSNENEAPPLYNSNPEQLAVKQVARYDSGQGETGTEILAYDEKLKKAFVTNGAVGGFDILSFADVRSAEFTQVDSAKRVVIEDYGVKGVKNITSIASHPTEDLIAIAAYAEKTDLGYIIFATKDGNFVKAVQVGALPDMVTFTPDGKKTIVANEGEPNKDTTIDPDGSISIIDVPSFEETTLTFTEAMLDEKVRMSYQGKGSSYLAQLEPEYVSVSPDSKTAYVTLQENNAIATVDLVSDKIMSVKGLGVIDHSVAGNEIDANKDDKAIGINKAPILTWHMPDAIDSFVVNGKTYIITPNEGDSRDYVDDGGYSEVANLADIELPIKLDASKYEGFTQAELDKFDLSTLEGYKVTTENGLNAEGTAYETIYGYGGRSFSIFDAKTLEQVYDSGSEFERIIAEKTPKYFNTNSDEIKVDSRSDDKGPEPETAVVGEIDGITYGFIALERYSGIMVYDLTDVKAPKFVTLISSRDFSEDAAGDVSPEGLLFISAEKSPTGKALLAATHEISGTVAIYEFG
;
A
#
# COMPACT_ATOMS: atom_id res chain seq x y z
N MET A 1 54.50 10.33 2.06
CA MET A 1 54.42 11.80 1.87
C MET A 1 53.26 12.11 0.94
N LYS A 2 52.53 13.21 1.23
CA LYS A 2 51.36 13.78 0.54
C LYS A 2 50.00 13.10 0.81
N LYS A 3 49.36 13.63 1.85
CA LYS A 3 47.92 13.59 2.16
C LYS A 3 47.16 14.36 1.08
N ASN A 4 46.16 13.75 0.43
CA ASN A 4 45.11 14.48 -0.27
C ASN A 4 43.80 14.37 0.54
N LYS A 5 43.25 15.55 0.82
CA LYS A 5 42.08 15.77 1.67
C LYS A 5 40.82 15.25 0.97
N VAL A 6 40.10 14.38 1.67
CA VAL A 6 38.71 14.02 1.41
C VAL A 6 37.84 15.27 1.62
N LYS A 7 37.18 15.75 0.56
CA LYS A 7 36.01 16.63 0.69
C LYS A 7 34.82 15.73 1.02
N LYS A 8 34.36 15.78 2.27
CA LYS A 8 33.03 15.31 2.64
C LYS A 8 32.04 16.41 2.25
N THR A 9 31.25 16.16 1.22
CA THR A 9 30.04 16.93 0.91
C THR A 9 28.91 16.20 1.62
N VAL A 10 28.32 16.82 2.64
CA VAL A 10 27.12 16.33 3.32
C VAL A 10 25.93 16.92 2.57
N MET A 11 25.17 16.07 1.89
CA MET A 11 23.79 16.36 1.50
C MET A 11 22.90 16.18 2.73
N ALA A 12 22.12 17.21 3.03
CA ALA A 12 20.97 17.15 3.93
C ALA A 12 20.01 18.24 3.46
N THR A 13 18.94 17.85 2.78
CA THR A 13 17.84 18.74 2.40
C THR A 13 16.56 18.19 3.00
N VAL A 14 16.12 18.77 4.12
CA VAL A 14 14.72 18.69 4.58
C VAL A 14 14.36 20.08 5.11
N LEU A 15 13.39 20.72 4.42
CA LEU A 15 12.73 22.01 4.68
C LEU A 15 13.49 23.06 5.51
N ALA A 16 14.13 23.98 4.79
CA ALA A 16 14.38 25.35 5.24
C ALA A 16 14.04 26.36 4.13
N THR A 17 12.91 26.19 3.44
CA THR A 17 12.37 27.21 2.52
C THR A 17 11.72 28.35 3.31
N SER A 18 12.57 29.17 3.93
CA SER A 18 12.40 30.62 4.17
C SER A 18 13.50 31.18 5.08
N LEU A 19 14.77 30.82 4.86
CA LEU A 19 15.85 31.24 5.77
C LEU A 19 16.93 32.14 5.18
N PHE A 20 16.67 32.88 4.10
CA PHE A 20 17.39 34.14 3.79
C PHE A 20 16.54 35.07 2.92
N SER A 21 15.31 35.40 3.33
CA SER A 21 14.79 36.72 2.97
C SER A 21 15.29 37.72 4.02
N SER A 22 16.46 38.30 3.81
CA SER A 22 16.70 39.62 4.37
C SER A 22 15.71 40.55 3.67
N THR A 23 14.51 40.69 4.23
CA THR A 23 13.71 41.87 3.92
C THR A 23 14.60 43.04 4.32
N GLY A 24 15.11 43.77 3.33
CA GLY A 24 15.98 44.92 3.50
C GLY A 24 15.21 46.05 4.17
N VAL A 25 14.89 45.86 5.44
CA VAL A 25 14.19 46.80 6.27
C VAL A 25 15.23 47.72 6.88
N SER A 26 15.32 48.93 6.34
CA SER A 26 16.19 49.97 6.91
C SER A 26 15.64 50.43 8.26
N PHE A 27 16.36 50.15 9.34
CA PHE A 27 16.07 50.66 10.67
C PHE A 27 16.54 52.12 10.81
N ALA A 28 15.79 52.94 11.54
CA ALA A 28 16.16 54.33 11.81
C ALA A 28 17.21 54.50 12.94
N SER A 29 17.53 53.44 13.70
CA SER A 29 18.50 53.44 14.81
C SER A 29 19.09 52.05 15.05
N SER A 30 20.39 51.94 15.31
CA SER A 30 21.10 50.65 15.55
C SER A 30 20.53 49.86 16.74
N SER A 31 20.10 50.54 17.81
CA SER A 31 19.57 49.87 19.01
C SER A 31 18.24 49.15 18.82
N LEU A 32 17.39 49.61 17.90
CA LEU A 32 16.12 48.93 17.58
C LEU A 32 16.37 47.67 16.74
N GLN A 33 17.32 47.76 15.81
CA GLN A 33 17.74 46.63 14.98
C GLN A 33 18.26 45.48 15.86
N ASP A 34 19.18 45.78 16.79
CA ASP A 34 19.76 44.77 17.68
C ASP A 34 18.69 44.04 18.51
N ILE A 35 17.68 44.76 19.02
CA ILE A 35 16.59 44.16 19.81
C ILE A 35 15.74 43.22 18.95
N VAL A 36 15.43 43.63 17.71
CA VAL A 36 14.61 42.82 16.79
C VAL A 36 15.38 41.60 16.30
N GLU A 37 16.66 41.75 15.96
CA GLU A 37 17.53 40.65 15.55
C GLU A 37 17.76 39.65 16.68
N GLN A 38 17.93 40.13 17.92
CA GLN A 38 18.03 39.25 19.10
C GLN A 38 16.74 38.45 19.31
N ALA A 39 15.55 39.07 19.18
CA ALA A 39 14.29 38.35 19.28
C ALA A 39 14.12 37.29 18.17
N ARG A 40 14.51 37.61 16.93
CA ARG A 40 14.51 36.63 15.83
C ARG A 40 15.46 35.47 16.12
N LYS A 41 16.63 35.75 16.69
CA LYS A 41 17.62 34.73 17.07
C LYS A 41 17.06 33.81 18.17
N ASP A 42 16.54 34.37 19.25
CA ASP A 42 16.05 33.58 20.39
C ASP A 42 14.87 32.69 20.01
N MET A 43 13.95 33.17 19.16
CA MET A 43 12.85 32.35 18.62
C MET A 43 13.34 31.19 17.75
N LYS A 44 14.39 31.40 16.96
CA LYS A 44 15.02 30.33 16.15
C LYS A 44 15.74 29.31 17.04
N GLU A 45 16.50 29.78 18.02
CA GLU A 45 17.22 28.91 18.96
C GLU A 45 16.26 28.05 19.79
N ALA A 46 15.12 28.60 20.22
CA ALA A 46 14.08 27.83 20.91
C ALA A 46 13.51 26.69 20.06
N SER A 47 13.30 26.92 18.76
CA SER A 47 12.87 25.87 17.83
C SER A 47 13.97 24.83 17.59
N TYR A 48 15.23 25.26 17.43
CA TYR A 48 16.35 24.35 17.23
C TYR A 48 16.64 23.47 18.44
N ALA A 49 16.27 23.91 19.63
CA ALA A 49 16.48 23.15 20.87
C ALA A 49 15.78 21.79 20.88
N TYR A 50 14.71 21.58 20.11
CA TYR A 50 14.07 20.25 19.96
C TYR A 50 14.28 19.62 18.58
N VAL A 51 14.39 20.43 17.53
CA VAL A 51 14.54 19.93 16.15
C VAL A 51 15.92 19.33 15.90
N VAL A 52 16.99 20.00 16.31
CA VAL A 52 18.37 19.54 16.02
C VAL A 52 18.73 18.27 16.79
N PRO A 53 18.36 18.10 18.07
CA PRO A 53 18.51 16.82 18.75
C PRO A 53 17.70 15.70 18.08
N ALA A 54 16.48 15.98 17.63
CA ALA A 54 15.63 14.99 16.98
C ALA A 54 16.21 14.46 15.66
N GLN A 55 16.84 15.31 14.86
CA GLN A 55 17.58 14.87 13.65
C GLN A 55 18.73 13.89 13.96
N LYS A 56 19.14 13.80 15.22
CA LYS A 56 20.17 12.86 15.72
C LYS A 56 19.57 11.73 16.55
N GLY A 57 18.26 11.50 16.44
CA GLY A 57 17.55 10.45 17.19
C GLY A 57 17.31 10.77 18.67
N LYS A 58 17.48 12.03 19.10
CA LYS A 58 17.35 12.41 20.52
C LYS A 58 16.11 13.28 20.78
N ILE A 59 15.23 12.79 21.65
CA ILE A 59 14.08 13.56 22.17
C ILE A 59 14.57 14.55 23.24
N THR A 60 14.05 15.78 23.17
CA THR A 60 14.33 16.83 24.16
C THR A 60 13.18 16.89 25.15
N THR A 61 13.47 16.99 26.44
CA THR A 61 12.41 17.01 27.46
C THR A 61 11.72 18.36 27.51
N SER A 62 10.48 18.41 28.02
CA SER A 62 9.81 19.69 28.26
C SER A 62 10.60 20.59 29.22
N MET A 63 11.25 20.00 30.23
CA MET A 63 12.10 20.72 31.20
C MET A 63 13.29 21.41 30.55
N ASP A 64 13.93 20.76 29.57
CA ASP A 64 15.06 21.32 28.83
C ASP A 64 14.65 22.45 27.87
N LEU A 65 13.38 22.49 27.45
CA LEU A 65 12.88 23.50 26.50
C LEU A 65 12.32 24.76 27.15
N TYR A 66 11.83 24.69 28.39
CA TYR A 66 11.28 25.86 29.08
C TYR A 66 12.24 27.07 29.15
N PRO A 67 13.56 26.91 29.42
CA PRO A 67 14.50 28.04 29.42
C PRO A 67 14.56 28.76 28.08
N ALA A 68 14.63 28.02 26.97
CA ALA A 68 14.70 28.59 25.62
C ALA A 68 13.35 29.23 25.22
N LEU A 69 12.23 28.58 25.57
CA LEU A 69 10.88 29.12 25.36
C LEU A 69 10.67 30.46 26.10
N ASN A 70 11.06 30.54 27.37
CA ASN A 70 10.89 31.75 28.18
C ASN A 70 11.75 32.90 27.64
N THR A 71 13.01 32.59 27.26
CA THR A 71 13.90 33.57 26.62
C THR A 71 13.29 34.12 25.32
N ALA A 72 12.78 33.24 24.46
CA ALA A 72 12.12 33.67 23.22
C ALA A 72 10.88 34.53 23.45
N LYS A 73 10.05 34.19 24.45
CA LYS A 73 8.86 34.98 24.84
C LYS A 73 9.25 36.37 25.33
N GLU A 74 10.24 36.47 26.20
CA GLU A 74 10.73 37.74 26.75
C GLU A 74 11.31 38.63 25.63
N SER A 75 12.15 38.07 24.77
CA SER A 75 12.74 38.81 23.66
C SER A 75 11.71 39.25 22.63
N TYR A 76 10.70 38.43 22.32
CA TYR A 76 9.57 38.82 21.47
C TYR A 76 8.80 40.02 22.04
N GLN A 77 8.40 39.97 23.32
CA GLN A 77 7.66 41.07 23.95
C GLN A 77 8.48 42.35 24.01
N LYS A 78 9.78 42.24 24.29
CA LYS A 78 10.72 43.36 24.30
C LYS A 78 10.84 44.00 22.90
N ALA A 79 10.97 43.19 21.85
CA ALA A 79 11.05 43.67 20.47
C ALA A 79 9.73 44.30 20.01
N LYS A 80 8.59 43.68 20.30
CA LYS A 80 7.25 44.23 20.00
C LYS A 80 7.08 45.62 20.62
N ALA A 81 7.34 45.75 21.92
CA ALA A 81 7.21 47.02 22.64
C ALA A 81 8.20 48.09 22.10
N ALA A 82 9.41 47.69 21.69
CA ALA A 82 10.39 48.60 21.10
C ALA A 82 9.94 49.11 19.72
N ILE A 83 9.40 48.23 18.87
CA ILE A 83 8.86 48.60 17.56
C ILE A 83 7.65 49.55 17.72
N GLU A 84 6.72 49.26 18.64
CA GLU A 84 5.53 50.08 18.90
C GLU A 84 5.90 51.50 19.33
N LYS A 85 6.91 51.66 20.20
CA LYS A 85 7.38 52.97 20.70
C LYS A 85 8.24 53.74 19.67
N SER A 86 8.73 53.08 18.63
CA SER A 86 9.61 53.70 17.63
C SER A 86 8.87 54.62 16.65
N ARG A 87 9.61 55.45 15.90
CA ARG A 87 9.09 56.30 14.81
C ARG A 87 9.43 55.77 13.41
N VAL A 88 9.73 54.47 13.29
CA VAL A 88 10.09 53.86 11.99
C VAL A 88 8.92 53.88 11.01
N LYS A 89 9.19 54.19 9.74
CA LYS A 89 8.15 54.34 8.70
C LYS A 89 7.44 53.03 8.36
N ASN A 90 8.12 51.90 8.55
CA ASN A 90 7.66 50.56 8.18
C ASN A 90 7.22 49.71 9.40
N LYS A 91 6.77 50.38 10.48
CA LYS A 91 6.39 49.75 11.76
C LYS A 91 5.46 48.55 11.61
N LYS A 92 4.44 48.65 10.75
CA LYS A 92 3.43 47.60 10.53
C LYS A 92 4.05 46.32 9.98
N ALA A 93 4.97 46.44 9.01
CA ALA A 93 5.67 45.28 8.44
C ALA A 93 6.58 44.62 9.48
N LEU A 94 7.33 45.40 10.25
CA LEU A 94 8.20 44.86 11.32
C LEU A 94 7.43 44.10 12.41
N LEU A 95 6.24 44.59 12.78
CA LEU A 95 5.37 43.88 13.73
C LEU A 95 4.81 42.59 13.12
N SER A 96 4.36 42.63 11.87
CA SER A 96 3.89 41.43 11.15
C SER A 96 4.98 40.37 11.09
N ASP A 97 6.17 40.70 10.56
CA ASP A 97 7.26 39.73 10.41
C ASP A 97 7.71 39.13 11.75
N LEU A 98 7.63 39.89 12.84
CA LEU A 98 7.99 39.43 14.18
C LEU A 98 6.90 38.51 14.75
N GLU A 99 5.63 38.84 14.53
CA GLU A 99 4.47 38.05 14.94
C GLU A 99 4.36 36.75 14.14
N ASP A 100 4.59 36.78 12.83
CA ASP A 100 4.61 35.61 11.96
C ASP A 100 5.68 34.62 12.42
N LEU A 101 6.90 35.10 12.69
CA LEU A 101 7.99 34.26 13.19
C LEU A 101 7.69 33.68 14.59
N TYR A 102 7.10 34.48 15.48
CA TYR A 102 6.70 34.00 16.80
C TYR A 102 5.61 32.92 16.68
N ASN A 103 4.63 33.13 15.81
CA ASN A 103 3.56 32.16 15.57
C ASN A 103 4.09 30.87 14.98
N GLU A 104 4.97 30.95 13.98
CA GLU A 104 5.58 29.78 13.33
C GLU A 104 6.44 28.97 14.30
N ARG A 105 7.35 29.64 15.04
CA ARG A 105 8.39 28.95 15.83
C ARG A 105 7.97 28.63 17.25
N ILE A 106 7.17 29.49 17.87
CA ILE A 106 6.80 29.35 19.28
C ILE A 106 5.39 28.80 19.42
N THR A 107 4.40 29.50 18.85
CA THR A 107 2.97 29.14 19.00
C THR A 107 2.64 27.81 18.32
N LYS A 108 3.16 27.57 17.11
CA LYS A 108 2.95 26.33 16.33
C LYS A 108 4.12 25.32 16.44
N GLY A 109 5.23 25.69 17.09
CA GLY A 109 6.42 24.85 17.19
C GLY A 109 6.69 24.38 18.61
N VAL A 110 7.42 25.19 19.39
CA VAL A 110 7.91 24.80 20.73
C VAL A 110 6.79 24.49 21.72
N ILE A 111 5.70 25.29 21.75
CA ILE A 111 4.61 25.09 22.72
C ILE A 111 3.89 23.75 22.48
N PRO A 112 3.39 23.44 21.26
CA PRO A 112 2.69 22.19 21.05
C PRO A 112 3.62 20.96 21.13
N TYR A 113 4.94 21.11 20.91
CA TYR A 113 5.91 20.05 21.18
C TYR A 113 5.97 19.71 22.67
N ILE A 114 6.03 20.73 23.53
CA ILE A 114 5.98 20.54 24.99
C ILE A 114 4.69 19.84 25.40
N ASP A 115 3.55 20.25 24.82
CA ASP A 115 2.26 19.61 25.08
C ASP A 115 2.26 18.14 24.66
N ALA A 116 2.80 17.81 23.49
CA ALA A 116 2.94 16.44 23.00
C ALA A 116 3.84 15.58 23.90
N TYR A 117 5.01 16.08 24.27
CA TYR A 117 5.93 15.38 25.17
C TYR A 117 5.30 15.13 26.55
N ASN A 118 4.63 16.14 27.12
CA ASN A 118 3.95 16.01 28.41
C ASN A 118 2.76 15.06 28.31
N TYR A 119 1.99 15.12 27.22
CA TYR A 119 0.89 14.20 26.97
C TYR A 119 1.38 12.75 26.97
N ALA A 120 2.43 12.46 26.20
CA ALA A 120 3.03 11.14 26.12
C ALA A 120 3.52 10.65 27.50
N THR A 121 4.31 11.47 28.20
CA THR A 121 4.97 11.05 29.46
C THR A 121 4.05 11.03 30.68
N GLN A 122 3.00 11.86 30.71
CA GLN A 122 2.09 11.94 31.87
C GLN A 122 0.85 11.06 31.73
N TYR A 123 0.45 10.72 30.51
CA TYR A 123 -0.79 9.97 30.26
C TYR A 123 -0.52 8.63 29.60
N ILE A 124 0.21 8.58 28.48
CA ILE A 124 0.41 7.32 27.75
C ILE A 124 1.34 6.37 28.50
N THR A 125 2.55 6.81 28.84
CA THR A 125 3.55 5.93 29.50
C THR A 125 3.04 5.29 30.78
N PRO A 126 2.43 6.04 31.74
CA PRO A 126 1.97 5.43 32.99
C PRO A 126 0.81 4.44 32.80
N ILE A 127 -0.03 4.63 31.77
CA ILE A 127 -1.12 3.70 31.47
C ILE A 127 -0.54 2.38 30.94
N ILE A 128 0.41 2.43 30.00
CA ILE A 128 1.07 1.22 29.48
C ILE A 128 1.79 0.46 30.60
N GLU A 129 2.60 1.15 31.42
CA GLU A 129 3.30 0.53 32.54
C GLU A 129 2.33 -0.12 33.54
N ALA A 130 1.16 0.49 33.76
CA ALA A 130 0.12 -0.07 34.62
C ALA A 130 -0.55 -1.31 34.00
N ILE A 131 -0.76 -1.33 32.68
CA ILE A 131 -1.26 -2.50 31.95
C ILE A 131 -0.26 -3.65 32.06
N GLU A 132 1.01 -3.41 31.73
CA GLU A 132 2.06 -4.44 31.76
C GLU A 132 2.23 -5.04 33.16
N LYS A 133 2.17 -4.18 34.19
CA LYS A 133 2.18 -4.63 35.58
C LYS A 133 0.94 -5.46 35.91
N ALA A 134 -0.25 -5.02 35.53
CA ALA A 134 -1.50 -5.75 35.79
C ALA A 134 -1.52 -7.12 35.09
N GLU A 135 -0.97 -7.22 33.88
CA GLU A 135 -0.80 -8.49 33.18
C GLU A 135 0.18 -9.43 33.91
N SER A 136 1.33 -8.90 34.36
CA SER A 136 2.29 -9.66 35.18
C SER A 136 1.65 -10.15 36.49
N ASP A 137 0.81 -9.31 37.11
CA ASP A 137 0.10 -9.63 38.35
C ASP A 137 -1.15 -10.51 38.10
N LYS A 138 -1.50 -10.76 36.83
CA LYS A 138 -2.73 -11.46 36.38
C LYS A 138 -4.02 -10.82 36.90
N ASP A 139 -4.04 -9.50 37.04
CA ASP A 139 -5.19 -8.72 37.49
C ASP A 139 -6.00 -8.23 36.28
N SER A 140 -6.93 -9.06 35.80
CA SER A 140 -7.76 -8.75 34.62
C SER A 140 -8.68 -7.53 34.82
N VAL A 141 -9.06 -7.21 36.06
CA VAL A 141 -9.90 -6.05 36.36
C VAL A 141 -9.10 -4.76 36.19
N GLU A 142 -7.85 -4.75 36.65
CA GLU A 142 -6.98 -3.59 36.45
C GLU A 142 -6.52 -3.45 34.99
N VAL A 143 -6.29 -4.56 34.27
CA VAL A 143 -6.04 -4.54 32.82
C VAL A 143 -7.20 -3.85 32.09
N GLU A 144 -8.44 -4.26 32.35
CA GLU A 144 -9.62 -3.66 31.72
C GLU A 144 -9.74 -2.17 32.02
N LYS A 145 -9.56 -1.79 33.28
CA LYS A 145 -9.64 -0.40 33.71
C LYS A 145 -8.58 0.48 33.05
N GLN A 146 -7.37 -0.02 32.85
CA GLN A 146 -6.30 0.74 32.19
C GLN A 146 -6.45 0.72 30.67
N PHE A 147 -6.94 -0.37 30.10
CA PHE A 147 -7.34 -0.45 28.69
C PHE A 147 -8.32 0.66 28.32
N GLN A 148 -9.43 0.80 29.06
CA GLN A 148 -10.43 1.85 28.81
C GLN A 148 -9.83 3.27 28.86
N LYS A 149 -8.89 3.51 29.76
CA LYS A 149 -8.16 4.79 29.82
C LYS A 149 -7.26 4.98 28.61
N LEU A 150 -6.57 3.92 28.18
CA LEU A 150 -5.71 3.94 27.00
C LEU A 150 -6.55 4.26 25.75
N SER A 151 -7.66 3.56 25.55
CA SER A 151 -8.62 3.80 24.46
C SER A 151 -9.07 5.26 24.43
N TYR A 152 -9.46 5.82 25.57
CA TYR A 152 -9.85 7.23 25.65
C TYR A 152 -8.70 8.19 25.28
N GLN A 153 -7.47 7.94 25.75
CA GLN A 153 -6.34 8.80 25.38
C GLN A 153 -6.08 8.73 23.86
N LEU A 154 -6.03 7.52 23.30
CA LEU A 154 -5.72 7.31 21.88
C LEU A 154 -6.82 7.88 20.97
N LYS A 155 -8.09 7.74 21.33
CA LYS A 155 -9.22 8.27 20.55
C LYS A 155 -9.36 9.79 20.65
N GLU A 156 -9.37 10.34 21.85
CA GLU A 156 -9.81 11.73 22.06
C GLU A 156 -8.65 12.74 22.09
N ARG A 157 -7.42 12.29 22.36
CA ARG A 157 -6.31 13.18 22.72
C ARG A 157 -5.02 12.96 21.93
N SER A 158 -4.91 11.89 21.15
CA SER A 158 -3.72 11.58 20.34
C SER A 158 -3.37 12.68 19.33
N ALA A 159 -4.36 13.45 18.86
CA ALA A 159 -4.17 14.61 17.99
C ALA A 159 -3.14 15.62 18.53
N ILE A 160 -2.94 15.69 19.86
CA ILE A 160 -1.92 16.55 20.50
C ILE A 160 -0.51 16.24 19.94
N MET A 161 -0.23 14.98 19.61
CA MET A 161 1.07 14.52 19.11
C MET A 161 1.41 15.07 17.72
N TYR A 162 0.43 15.61 16.98
CA TYR A 162 0.59 16.08 15.60
C TYR A 162 0.60 17.62 15.47
N ARG A 163 0.32 18.36 16.55
CA ARG A 163 0.07 19.82 16.52
C ARG A 163 1.31 20.70 16.33
N PHE A 164 2.52 20.15 16.43
CA PHE A 164 3.75 20.92 16.32
C PHE A 164 4.45 20.76 14.97
N THR A 165 5.23 21.77 14.58
CA THR A 165 6.05 21.78 13.37
C THR A 165 7.36 21.00 13.57
N GLY A 166 7.76 20.23 12.55
CA GLY A 166 9.00 19.43 12.53
C GLY A 166 8.74 17.93 12.49
N LYS A 167 9.01 17.32 11.32
CA LYS A 167 8.80 15.88 11.06
C LYS A 167 9.66 15.00 11.98
N ALA A 168 10.98 15.18 11.97
CA ALA A 168 11.89 14.37 12.79
C ALA A 168 11.52 14.28 14.29
N PRO A 169 11.20 15.39 15.00
CA PRO A 169 10.74 15.29 16.39
C PRO A 169 9.36 14.65 16.54
N ARG A 170 8.46 14.77 15.56
CA ARG A 170 7.15 14.11 15.55
C ARG A 170 7.31 12.60 15.43
N ASP A 171 8.03 12.15 14.42
CA ASP A 171 8.25 10.73 14.15
C ASP A 171 8.91 10.05 15.36
N LEU A 172 9.90 10.70 16.00
CA LEU A 172 10.50 10.17 17.23
C LEU A 172 9.54 10.07 18.41
N LEU A 173 8.65 11.06 18.62
CA LEU A 173 7.66 11.00 19.70
C LEU A 173 6.61 9.91 19.43
N LEU A 174 6.16 9.77 18.18
CA LEU A 174 5.21 8.74 17.78
C LEU A 174 5.83 7.36 17.97
N ALA A 175 7.00 7.11 17.39
CA ALA A 175 7.70 5.82 17.47
C ALA A 175 8.01 5.43 18.93
N LYS A 176 8.38 6.40 19.79
CA LYS A 176 8.71 6.10 21.18
C LYS A 176 7.49 5.86 22.07
N PHE A 177 6.37 6.57 21.83
CA PHE A 177 5.27 6.61 22.79
C PHE A 177 3.92 6.18 22.21
N LYS A 178 3.56 6.61 21.00
CA LYS A 178 2.24 6.32 20.42
C LYS A 178 2.20 4.93 19.79
N THR A 179 3.17 4.56 18.97
CA THR A 179 3.21 3.25 18.30
C THR A 179 3.16 2.07 19.29
N PRO A 180 3.92 2.08 20.40
CA PRO A 180 3.78 1.03 21.41
C PRO A 180 2.40 1.03 22.10
N ALA A 181 1.79 2.21 22.27
CA ALA A 181 0.45 2.35 22.86
C ALA A 181 -0.64 1.77 21.95
N ASP A 182 -0.59 2.10 20.66
CA ASP A 182 -1.54 1.59 19.66
C ASP A 182 -1.43 0.06 19.57
N ARG A 183 -0.20 -0.47 19.49
CA ARG A 183 0.05 -1.92 19.49
C ARG A 183 -0.51 -2.59 20.75
N LYS A 184 -0.27 -1.99 21.93
CA LYS A 184 -0.77 -2.56 23.18
C LYS A 184 -2.30 -2.54 23.25
N HIS A 185 -2.92 -1.46 22.75
CA HIS A 185 -4.36 -1.36 22.65
C HIS A 185 -4.92 -2.44 21.71
N ALA A 186 -4.37 -2.57 20.50
CA ALA A 186 -4.76 -3.59 19.53
C ALA A 186 -4.62 -5.02 20.08
N GLN A 187 -3.50 -5.32 20.76
CA GLN A 187 -3.30 -6.61 21.43
C GLN A 187 -4.43 -6.91 22.43
N LEU A 188 -4.82 -5.93 23.24
CA LEU A 188 -5.87 -6.10 24.24
C LEU A 188 -7.27 -6.22 23.62
N VAL A 189 -7.53 -5.52 22.52
CA VAL A 189 -8.76 -5.71 21.71
C VAL A 189 -8.80 -7.14 21.17
N ALA A 190 -7.73 -7.62 20.54
CA ALA A 190 -7.64 -8.98 20.00
C ALA A 190 -7.78 -10.06 21.09
N SER A 191 -7.27 -9.82 22.30
CA SER A 191 -7.47 -10.74 23.43
C SER A 191 -8.93 -10.84 23.91
N LYS A 192 -9.76 -9.84 23.61
CA LYS A 192 -11.20 -9.84 23.94
C LYS A 192 -12.05 -10.53 22.88
N SER A 193 -11.60 -10.63 21.64
CA SER A 193 -12.32 -11.29 20.54
C SER A 193 -12.20 -12.82 20.55
N ASN A 194 -11.63 -13.42 21.59
CA ASN A 194 -11.62 -14.88 21.79
C ASN A 194 -12.94 -15.39 22.40
N GLU A 195 -14.08 -15.14 21.75
CA GLU A 195 -15.24 -16.02 21.82
C GLU A 195 -15.38 -16.69 20.44
N ASN A 196 -15.62 -18.01 20.41
CA ASN A 196 -15.62 -18.90 19.23
C ASN A 196 -16.69 -18.58 18.16
N GLU A 197 -16.92 -17.32 17.82
CA GLU A 197 -17.87 -16.87 16.83
C GLU A 197 -17.14 -16.29 15.62
N ALA A 198 -17.63 -16.64 14.42
CA ALA A 198 -17.13 -16.06 13.19
C ALA A 198 -17.42 -14.55 13.14
N PRO A 199 -16.56 -13.75 12.50
CA PRO A 199 -16.93 -12.40 12.09
C PRO A 199 -18.25 -12.39 11.31
N PRO A 200 -18.97 -11.25 11.28
CA PRO A 200 -20.16 -11.12 10.45
C PRO A 200 -19.79 -11.33 8.97
N LEU A 201 -20.47 -12.26 8.30
CA LEU A 201 -20.30 -12.51 6.87
C LEU A 201 -21.48 -11.94 6.08
N TYR A 202 -21.20 -10.92 5.27
CA TYR A 202 -22.11 -10.46 4.23
C TYR A 202 -22.03 -11.39 3.02
N ASN A 203 -23.17 -11.77 2.46
CA ASN A 203 -23.30 -12.49 1.19
C ASN A 203 -24.51 -11.90 0.46
N SER A 204 -24.30 -11.30 -0.70
CA SER A 204 -25.37 -10.58 -1.40
C SER A 204 -26.41 -11.51 -2.04
N ASN A 205 -26.07 -12.75 -2.35
CA ASN A 205 -26.93 -13.75 -3.00
C ASN A 205 -26.73 -15.17 -2.41
N PRO A 206 -27.07 -15.41 -1.13
CA PRO A 206 -26.80 -16.68 -0.46
C PRO A 206 -27.60 -17.87 -1.03
N GLU A 207 -28.73 -17.60 -1.70
CA GLU A 207 -29.55 -18.61 -2.38
C GLU A 207 -28.91 -19.12 -3.68
N GLN A 208 -28.01 -18.35 -4.30
CA GLN A 208 -27.31 -18.73 -5.53
C GLN A 208 -26.01 -19.47 -5.21
N LEU A 209 -25.25 -18.97 -4.24
CA LEU A 209 -24.04 -19.63 -3.74
C LEU A 209 -23.94 -19.40 -2.23
N ALA A 210 -24.18 -20.46 -1.47
CA ALA A 210 -24.03 -20.42 -0.03
C ALA A 210 -22.54 -20.39 0.34
N VAL A 211 -22.19 -19.45 1.20
CA VAL A 211 -20.82 -19.23 1.68
C VAL A 211 -20.84 -19.13 3.20
N LYS A 212 -19.88 -19.76 3.86
CA LYS A 212 -19.67 -19.64 5.30
C LYS A 212 -18.21 -19.40 5.59
N GLN A 213 -17.90 -18.51 6.52
CA GLN A 213 -16.56 -18.46 7.10
C GLN A 213 -16.45 -19.58 8.13
N VAL A 214 -15.64 -20.60 7.84
CA VAL A 214 -15.49 -21.79 8.69
C VAL A 214 -14.24 -21.74 9.56
N ALA A 215 -13.31 -20.83 9.25
CA ALA A 215 -12.16 -20.63 10.09
C ALA A 215 -11.55 -19.24 9.92
N ARG A 216 -10.79 -18.83 10.93
CA ARG A 216 -10.03 -17.58 10.92
C ARG A 216 -8.72 -17.76 11.66
N TYR A 217 -7.64 -17.20 11.12
CA TYR A 217 -6.39 -16.98 11.84
C TYR A 217 -6.23 -15.48 12.09
N ASP A 218 -5.66 -15.11 13.23
CA ASP A 218 -5.30 -13.74 13.58
C ASP A 218 -3.83 -13.73 14.01
N SER A 219 -2.99 -12.96 13.31
CA SER A 219 -1.56 -12.86 13.59
C SER A 219 -1.24 -12.12 14.89
N GLY A 220 -2.21 -11.36 15.42
CA GLY A 220 -2.06 -10.41 16.51
C GLY A 220 -1.12 -9.24 16.19
N GLN A 221 -0.76 -9.03 14.92
CA GLN A 221 0.14 -7.94 14.49
C GLN A 221 -0.62 -6.75 13.88
N GLY A 222 -1.84 -6.96 13.36
CA GLY A 222 -2.58 -5.95 12.61
C GLY A 222 -1.97 -5.77 11.20
N GLU A 223 -1.91 -4.53 10.75
CA GLU A 223 -1.31 -4.08 9.48
C GLU A 223 0.01 -4.80 9.16
N THR A 224 0.18 -5.26 7.92
CA THR A 224 1.29 -6.11 7.42
C THR A 224 1.42 -7.47 8.13
N GLY A 225 0.42 -7.89 8.91
CA GLY A 225 0.47 -9.11 9.71
C GLY A 225 0.23 -10.38 8.89
N THR A 226 -0.43 -10.25 7.74
CA THR A 226 -0.67 -11.32 6.75
C THR A 226 -0.87 -10.74 5.35
N GLU A 227 -0.11 -11.18 4.35
CA GLU A 227 -0.21 -10.66 2.96
C GLU A 227 -0.39 -11.79 1.95
N ILE A 228 0.57 -12.72 1.84
CA ILE A 228 0.56 -13.83 0.87
C ILE A 228 0.50 -15.16 1.59
N LEU A 229 -0.31 -16.10 1.07
CA LEU A 229 -0.43 -17.45 1.61
C LEU A 229 -0.11 -18.55 0.59
N ALA A 230 0.50 -19.62 1.08
CA ALA A 230 0.67 -20.88 0.38
C ALA A 230 0.09 -22.04 1.19
N TYR A 231 -0.31 -23.13 0.52
CA TYR A 231 -0.92 -24.30 1.16
C TYR A 231 -0.27 -25.60 0.72
N ASP A 232 -0.11 -26.52 1.66
CA ASP A 232 0.22 -27.91 1.41
C ASP A 232 -0.99 -28.82 1.66
N GLU A 233 -1.49 -29.43 0.60
CA GLU A 233 -2.68 -30.29 0.63
C GLU A 233 -2.47 -31.62 1.36
N LYS A 234 -1.23 -32.11 1.48
CA LYS A 234 -0.95 -33.42 2.10
C LYS A 234 -0.87 -33.31 3.61
N LEU A 235 -0.20 -32.28 4.10
CA LEU A 235 -0.01 -31.94 5.50
C LEU A 235 -1.16 -31.13 6.07
N LYS A 236 -2.02 -30.56 5.20
CA LYS A 236 -3.07 -29.60 5.59
C LYS A 236 -2.45 -28.44 6.38
N LYS A 237 -1.38 -27.86 5.83
CA LYS A 237 -0.68 -26.72 6.42
C LYS A 237 -0.75 -25.53 5.48
N ALA A 238 -0.92 -24.33 6.04
CA ALA A 238 -0.72 -23.10 5.31
C ALA A 238 0.52 -22.36 5.84
N PHE A 239 1.13 -21.56 4.97
CA PHE A 239 2.27 -20.71 5.27
C PHE A 239 1.88 -19.31 4.85
N VAL A 240 1.96 -18.35 5.77
CA VAL A 240 1.43 -17.00 5.55
C VAL A 240 2.52 -16.00 5.88
N THR A 241 2.82 -15.09 4.95
CA THR A 241 3.80 -14.02 5.21
C THR A 241 3.32 -13.12 6.34
N ASN A 242 4.27 -12.52 7.05
CA ASN A 242 4.03 -11.61 8.16
C ASN A 242 5.12 -10.53 8.12
N GLY A 243 4.86 -9.49 7.33
CA GLY A 243 5.75 -8.34 7.16
C GLY A 243 6.04 -7.64 8.48
N ALA A 244 5.05 -7.54 9.37
CA ALA A 244 5.18 -6.90 10.68
C ALA A 244 6.27 -7.51 11.58
N VAL A 245 6.63 -8.78 11.36
CA VAL A 245 7.69 -9.49 12.10
C VAL A 245 8.90 -9.87 11.23
N GLY A 246 8.91 -9.50 9.94
CA GLY A 246 9.95 -9.91 8.99
C GLY A 246 10.04 -11.43 8.83
N GLY A 247 8.90 -12.10 8.71
CA GLY A 247 8.83 -13.56 8.80
C GLY A 247 7.52 -14.15 8.30
N PHE A 248 7.24 -15.40 8.66
CA PHE A 248 6.00 -16.07 8.27
C PHE A 248 5.45 -16.95 9.40
N ASP A 249 4.15 -17.23 9.33
CA ASP A 249 3.45 -18.13 10.23
C ASP A 249 3.10 -19.46 9.55
N ILE A 250 3.23 -20.56 10.29
CA ILE A 250 2.83 -21.90 9.86
C ILE A 250 1.51 -22.24 10.54
N LEU A 251 0.44 -22.36 9.75
CA LEU A 251 -0.91 -22.62 10.24
C LEU A 251 -1.28 -24.08 9.99
N SER A 252 -1.99 -24.69 10.94
CA SER A 252 -2.59 -26.01 10.76
C SER A 252 -4.03 -25.89 10.30
N PHE A 253 -4.32 -26.37 9.09
CA PHE A 253 -5.69 -26.48 8.57
C PHE A 253 -6.29 -27.86 8.88
N ALA A 254 -5.53 -28.75 9.51
CA ALA A 254 -5.97 -30.12 9.81
C ALA A 254 -7.20 -30.20 10.70
N ASP A 255 -7.50 -29.15 11.47
CA ASP A 255 -8.64 -29.05 12.39
C ASP A 255 -9.79 -28.18 11.87
N VAL A 256 -9.68 -27.64 10.65
CA VAL A 256 -10.79 -26.95 9.99
C VAL A 256 -11.86 -27.98 9.64
N ARG A 257 -13.12 -27.69 9.99
CA ARG A 257 -14.28 -28.57 9.78
C ARG A 257 -15.37 -27.81 9.06
N SER A 258 -16.20 -28.52 8.31
CA SER A 258 -17.38 -27.92 7.68
C SER A 258 -18.38 -27.48 8.76
N ALA A 259 -19.05 -26.35 8.52
CA ALA A 259 -20.12 -25.76 9.33
C ALA A 259 -19.80 -25.32 10.78
N GLU A 260 -18.66 -25.72 11.36
CA GLU A 260 -18.18 -25.23 12.65
C GLU A 260 -17.11 -24.16 12.42
N PHE A 261 -17.23 -23.02 13.10
CA PHE A 261 -16.19 -22.01 13.05
C PHE A 261 -15.01 -22.43 13.93
N THR A 262 -13.81 -22.41 13.34
CA THR A 262 -12.56 -22.75 14.01
C THR A 262 -11.61 -21.54 14.02
N GLN A 263 -11.22 -21.09 15.21
CA GLN A 263 -10.06 -20.23 15.33
C GLN A 263 -8.80 -21.08 15.09
N VAL A 264 -8.00 -20.68 14.11
CA VAL A 264 -6.73 -21.31 13.77
C VAL A 264 -5.63 -20.58 14.52
N ASP A 265 -4.73 -21.32 15.15
CA ASP A 265 -3.53 -20.80 15.79
C ASP A 265 -2.29 -21.03 14.91
N SER A 266 -1.30 -20.15 15.04
CA SER A 266 0.02 -20.38 14.46
C SER A 266 0.70 -21.53 15.21
N ALA A 267 1.03 -22.61 14.49
CA ALA A 267 1.82 -23.72 15.04
C ALA A 267 3.27 -23.30 15.28
N LYS A 268 3.78 -22.39 14.46
CA LYS A 268 5.13 -21.82 14.57
C LYS A 268 5.20 -20.52 13.78
N ARG A 269 5.74 -19.48 14.42
CA ARG A 269 6.23 -18.27 13.76
C ARG A 269 7.72 -18.39 13.48
N VAL A 270 8.14 -18.03 12.27
CA VAL A 270 9.54 -18.03 11.83
C VAL A 270 9.95 -16.61 11.49
N VAL A 271 11.02 -16.12 12.12
CA VAL A 271 11.65 -14.85 11.77
C VAL A 271 12.78 -15.13 10.80
N ILE A 272 12.82 -14.46 9.66
CA ILE A 272 13.74 -14.84 8.58
C ILE A 272 15.20 -14.53 8.91
N GLU A 273 15.45 -13.51 9.73
CA GLU A 273 16.80 -13.13 10.18
C GLU A 273 17.47 -14.25 11.00
N ASP A 274 16.69 -15.11 11.67
CA ASP A 274 17.22 -16.22 12.47
C ASP A 274 17.91 -17.29 11.61
N TYR A 275 17.66 -17.32 10.30
CA TYR A 275 18.38 -18.16 9.36
C TYR A 275 19.82 -17.69 9.08
N GLY A 276 20.18 -16.47 9.49
CA GLY A 276 21.55 -15.96 9.38
C GLY A 276 21.99 -15.62 7.96
N VAL A 277 21.05 -15.44 7.03
CA VAL A 277 21.30 -14.96 5.66
C VAL A 277 21.58 -13.46 5.73
N LYS A 278 22.75 -13.04 5.25
CA LYS A 278 23.11 -11.61 5.26
C LYS A 278 22.32 -10.87 4.18
N GLY A 279 21.89 -9.64 4.50
CA GLY A 279 21.16 -8.81 3.53
C GLY A 279 19.69 -9.21 3.36
N VAL A 280 19.10 -9.82 4.39
CA VAL A 280 17.67 -10.12 4.45
C VAL A 280 17.11 -9.56 5.75
N LYS A 281 15.95 -8.91 5.67
CA LYS A 281 15.21 -8.33 6.80
C LYS A 281 13.70 -8.57 6.68
N ASN A 282 13.19 -8.47 5.45
CA ASN A 282 11.77 -8.55 5.14
C ASN A 282 11.52 -9.70 4.16
N ILE A 283 10.24 -10.05 4.01
CA ILE A 283 9.74 -10.98 3.01
C ILE A 283 8.52 -10.36 2.32
N THR A 284 8.22 -10.82 1.11
CA THR A 284 7.09 -10.36 0.27
C THR A 284 6.16 -11.52 -0.06
N SER A 285 6.72 -12.64 -0.51
CA SER A 285 5.95 -13.80 -0.98
C SER A 285 6.45 -15.13 -0.45
N ILE A 286 5.56 -16.13 -0.49
CA ILE A 286 5.82 -17.50 -0.04
C ILE A 286 5.11 -18.51 -0.93
N ALA A 287 5.79 -19.61 -1.28
CA ALA A 287 5.23 -20.70 -2.07
C ALA A 287 5.50 -22.06 -1.42
N SER A 288 4.56 -23.00 -1.58
CA SER A 288 4.67 -24.37 -1.10
C SER A 288 4.93 -25.31 -2.27
N HIS A 289 5.99 -26.11 -2.17
CA HIS A 289 6.33 -27.06 -3.22
C HIS A 289 5.25 -28.16 -3.32
N PRO A 290 4.79 -28.56 -4.52
CA PRO A 290 3.64 -29.45 -4.68
C PRO A 290 3.82 -30.86 -4.12
N THR A 291 5.06 -31.39 -4.08
CA THR A 291 5.33 -32.78 -3.67
C THR A 291 6.38 -32.99 -2.59
N GLU A 292 7.48 -32.24 -2.59
CA GLU A 292 8.58 -32.31 -1.62
C GLU A 292 8.32 -31.52 -0.32
N ASP A 293 9.11 -31.79 0.72
CA ASP A 293 9.10 -31.06 2.00
C ASP A 293 9.88 -29.74 1.88
N LEU A 294 9.34 -28.83 1.07
CA LEU A 294 9.99 -27.58 0.71
C LEU A 294 8.98 -26.44 0.58
N ILE A 295 9.38 -25.26 1.04
CA ILE A 295 8.76 -23.96 0.78
C ILE A 295 9.82 -23.00 0.24
N ALA A 296 9.42 -22.04 -0.58
CA ALA A 296 10.26 -20.96 -1.09
C ALA A 296 9.72 -19.62 -0.57
N ILE A 297 10.61 -18.74 -0.12
CA ILE A 297 10.28 -17.46 0.51
C ILE A 297 11.08 -16.36 -0.20
N ALA A 298 10.39 -15.39 -0.78
CA ALA A 298 11.01 -14.20 -1.37
C ALA A 298 11.39 -13.22 -0.26
N ALA A 299 12.65 -12.79 -0.25
CA ALA A 299 13.21 -12.06 0.88
C ALA A 299 14.24 -10.99 0.44
N TYR A 300 14.23 -9.86 1.12
CA TYR A 300 15.06 -8.70 0.78
C TYR A 300 15.42 -7.87 2.02
N ALA A 301 16.31 -6.89 1.87
CA ALA A 301 16.64 -5.93 2.92
C ALA A 301 16.43 -4.47 2.51
N GLU A 302 16.71 -4.13 1.26
CA GLU A 302 16.50 -2.82 0.66
C GLU A 302 15.98 -3.05 -0.76
N LYS A 303 15.03 -2.23 -1.22
CA LYS A 303 14.37 -2.40 -2.53
C LYS A 303 15.36 -2.41 -3.70
N THR A 304 16.43 -1.61 -3.60
CA THR A 304 17.44 -1.50 -4.68
C THR A 304 18.49 -2.61 -4.71
N ASP A 305 18.57 -3.44 -3.67
CA ASP A 305 19.63 -4.44 -3.51
C ASP A 305 19.14 -5.81 -4.00
N LEU A 306 20.07 -6.64 -4.49
CA LEU A 306 19.78 -8.05 -4.81
C LEU A 306 19.17 -8.77 -3.60
N GLY A 307 18.06 -9.47 -3.82
CA GLY A 307 17.38 -10.25 -2.81
C GLY A 307 17.74 -11.73 -2.82
N TYR A 308 16.93 -12.52 -2.13
CA TYR A 308 17.10 -13.96 -1.98
C TYR A 308 15.77 -14.70 -2.09
N ILE A 309 15.81 -15.88 -2.69
CA ILE A 309 14.85 -16.93 -2.37
C ILE A 309 15.44 -17.82 -1.29
N ILE A 310 14.75 -17.87 -0.15
CA ILE A 310 15.07 -18.76 0.97
C ILE A 310 14.20 -19.99 0.86
N PHE A 311 14.84 -21.13 0.69
CA PHE A 311 14.22 -22.44 0.78
C PHE A 311 14.28 -22.95 2.22
N ALA A 312 13.15 -23.42 2.71
CA ALA A 312 13.01 -24.04 4.02
C ALA A 312 12.13 -25.30 3.93
N THR A 313 12.16 -26.18 4.93
CA THR A 313 11.21 -27.28 5.03
C THR A 313 9.82 -26.77 5.44
N LYS A 314 8.77 -27.59 5.31
CA LYS A 314 7.39 -27.25 5.72
C LYS A 314 7.18 -27.17 7.24
N ASP A 315 8.25 -27.37 8.02
CA ASP A 315 8.32 -27.08 9.46
C ASP A 315 9.12 -25.79 9.75
N GLY A 316 9.50 -25.04 8.72
CA GLY A 316 10.23 -23.78 8.84
C GLY A 316 11.67 -23.98 9.31
N ASN A 317 12.36 -24.97 8.76
CA ASN A 317 13.80 -25.17 8.97
C ASN A 317 14.56 -24.77 7.71
N PHE A 318 15.59 -23.95 7.84
CA PHE A 318 16.42 -23.50 6.72
C PHE A 318 17.01 -24.67 5.91
N VAL A 319 16.93 -24.56 4.58
CA VAL A 319 17.56 -25.49 3.63
C VAL A 319 18.65 -24.78 2.83
N LYS A 320 18.31 -23.70 2.14
CA LYS A 320 19.21 -22.98 1.23
C LYS A 320 18.75 -21.54 1.01
N ALA A 321 19.68 -20.63 0.77
CA ALA A 321 19.38 -19.32 0.21
C ALA A 321 20.04 -19.20 -1.17
N VAL A 322 19.28 -18.71 -2.15
CA VAL A 322 19.72 -18.47 -3.53
C VAL A 322 19.55 -16.98 -3.80
N GLN A 323 20.62 -16.31 -4.21
CA GLN A 323 20.56 -14.88 -4.55
C GLN A 323 19.84 -14.71 -5.90
N VAL A 324 18.95 -13.72 -5.98
CA VAL A 324 18.14 -13.39 -7.18
C VAL A 324 18.25 -11.89 -7.47
N GLY A 325 17.41 -11.37 -8.37
CA GLY A 325 17.33 -9.96 -8.72
C GLY A 325 16.96 -9.04 -7.53
N ALA A 326 16.91 -7.74 -7.79
CA ALA A 326 16.54 -6.75 -6.78
C ALA A 326 15.05 -6.85 -6.45
N LEU A 327 14.70 -6.72 -5.16
CA LEU A 327 13.33 -6.83 -4.65
C LEU A 327 12.54 -8.01 -5.25
N PRO A 328 12.88 -9.27 -4.91
CA PRO A 328 12.04 -10.41 -5.28
C PRO A 328 10.68 -10.21 -4.63
N ASP A 329 9.66 -9.95 -5.43
CA ASP A 329 8.34 -9.60 -4.93
C ASP A 329 7.47 -10.85 -4.83
N MET A 330 7.27 -11.55 -5.94
CA MET A 330 6.53 -12.82 -5.96
C MET A 330 7.39 -14.04 -6.25
N VAL A 331 7.06 -15.16 -5.60
CA VAL A 331 7.66 -16.47 -5.88
C VAL A 331 6.60 -17.56 -6.06
N THR A 332 6.78 -18.44 -7.05
CA THR A 332 5.92 -19.63 -7.22
C THR A 332 6.69 -20.84 -7.76
N PHE A 333 6.15 -22.05 -7.53
CA PHE A 333 6.68 -23.28 -8.13
C PHE A 333 5.93 -23.61 -9.43
N THR A 334 6.63 -24.21 -10.38
CA THR A 334 5.95 -24.87 -11.50
C THR A 334 5.04 -25.99 -10.98
N PRO A 335 3.91 -26.28 -11.65
CA PRO A 335 3.01 -27.38 -11.25
C PRO A 335 3.71 -28.75 -11.10
N ASP A 336 4.77 -29.00 -11.88
CA ASP A 336 5.58 -30.21 -11.77
C ASP A 336 6.67 -30.17 -10.67
N GLY A 337 6.82 -29.04 -9.98
CA GLY A 337 7.75 -28.79 -8.88
C GLY A 337 9.21 -28.60 -9.29
N LYS A 338 9.56 -28.67 -10.58
CA LYS A 338 10.97 -28.67 -10.98
C LYS A 338 11.63 -27.30 -10.96
N LYS A 339 10.85 -26.23 -11.10
CA LYS A 339 11.38 -24.86 -11.14
C LYS A 339 10.64 -23.97 -10.15
N THR A 340 11.37 -22.99 -9.63
CA THR A 340 10.83 -21.82 -8.93
C THR A 340 10.97 -20.63 -9.85
N ILE A 341 9.90 -19.84 -10.00
CA ILE A 341 9.88 -18.62 -10.81
C ILE A 341 9.71 -17.44 -9.85
N VAL A 342 10.49 -16.39 -10.07
CA VAL A 342 10.54 -15.21 -9.22
C VAL A 342 10.40 -13.97 -10.08
N ALA A 343 9.45 -13.12 -9.73
CA ALA A 343 9.38 -11.76 -10.23
C ALA A 343 10.26 -10.88 -9.32
N ASN A 344 11.28 -10.24 -9.90
CA ASN A 344 12.15 -9.32 -9.17
C ASN A 344 11.81 -7.91 -9.66
N GLU A 345 11.02 -7.19 -8.87
CA GLU A 345 10.41 -5.91 -9.20
C GLU A 345 11.49 -4.86 -9.51
N GLY A 346 12.38 -4.63 -8.54
CA GLY A 346 13.52 -3.74 -8.72
C GLY A 346 13.18 -2.25 -8.63
N GLU A 347 12.50 -1.82 -7.59
CA GLU A 347 12.13 -0.41 -7.40
C GLU A 347 13.32 0.55 -7.12
N PRO A 348 13.15 1.85 -7.45
CA PRO A 348 14.13 2.87 -7.12
C PRO A 348 14.24 3.14 -5.61
N ASN A 349 15.39 3.68 -5.19
CA ASN A 349 15.51 4.20 -3.83
C ASN A 349 14.69 5.49 -3.65
N LYS A 350 14.42 5.82 -2.39
CA LYS A 350 13.84 7.07 -1.89
C LYS A 350 14.15 8.36 -2.67
N ASP A 351 15.43 8.60 -3.00
CA ASP A 351 15.85 9.82 -3.70
C ASP A 351 15.81 9.68 -5.24
N THR A 352 15.35 8.53 -5.77
CA THR A 352 15.34 8.12 -7.19
C THR A 352 16.72 8.21 -7.86
N THR A 353 17.78 7.98 -7.08
CA THR A 353 19.19 8.07 -7.51
C THR A 353 19.80 6.73 -7.86
N ILE A 354 19.19 5.65 -7.37
CA ILE A 354 19.52 4.27 -7.69
C ILE A 354 18.20 3.63 -8.08
N ASP A 355 18.18 3.01 -9.26
CA ASP A 355 17.02 2.40 -9.87
C ASP A 355 17.53 1.15 -10.61
N PRO A 356 17.47 -0.05 -9.99
CA PRO A 356 17.95 -1.27 -10.60
C PRO A 356 17.03 -1.72 -11.73
N ASP A 357 17.53 -2.53 -12.66
CA ASP A 357 16.65 -3.13 -13.66
C ASP A 357 15.83 -4.27 -13.01
N GLY A 358 14.51 -4.26 -13.19
CA GLY A 358 13.65 -5.41 -12.90
C GLY A 358 14.01 -6.63 -13.75
N SER A 359 13.70 -7.83 -13.24
CA SER A 359 14.13 -9.09 -13.86
C SER A 359 13.27 -10.28 -13.42
N ILE A 360 13.44 -11.44 -14.08
CA ILE A 360 12.76 -12.68 -13.71
C ILE A 360 13.81 -13.75 -13.40
N SER A 361 13.82 -14.30 -12.19
CA SER A 361 14.72 -15.39 -11.83
C SER A 361 14.03 -16.75 -11.96
N ILE A 362 14.75 -17.72 -12.55
CA ILE A 362 14.33 -19.12 -12.61
C ILE A 362 15.33 -19.95 -11.82
N ILE A 363 14.85 -20.70 -10.83
CA ILE A 363 15.68 -21.59 -10.01
C ILE A 363 15.30 -23.04 -10.30
N ASP A 364 16.26 -23.85 -10.73
CA ASP A 364 16.10 -25.31 -10.80
C ASP A 364 16.07 -25.88 -9.38
N VAL A 365 14.95 -26.48 -8.98
CA VAL A 365 14.73 -26.93 -7.59
C VAL A 365 15.70 -28.04 -7.17
N PRO A 366 15.98 -29.07 -8.00
CA PRO A 366 16.92 -30.13 -7.62
C PRO A 366 18.35 -29.67 -7.35
N SER A 367 18.84 -28.67 -8.09
CA SER A 367 20.23 -28.18 -7.99
C SER A 367 20.37 -26.86 -7.22
N PHE A 368 19.29 -26.09 -7.07
CA PHE A 368 19.29 -24.70 -6.64
C PHE A 368 20.12 -23.77 -7.53
N GLU A 369 20.33 -24.14 -8.79
CA GLU A 369 20.96 -23.27 -9.79
C GLU A 369 19.97 -22.22 -10.27
N GLU A 370 20.42 -20.96 -10.27
CA GLU A 370 19.62 -19.81 -10.67
C GLU A 370 20.00 -19.35 -12.08
N THR A 371 19.01 -18.86 -12.83
CA THR A 371 19.17 -18.15 -14.08
C THR A 371 18.30 -16.89 -14.06
N THR A 372 18.93 -15.71 -14.09
CA THR A 372 18.23 -14.44 -14.22
C THR A 372 17.96 -14.09 -15.68
N LEU A 373 16.71 -13.78 -16.00
CA LEU A 373 16.25 -13.28 -17.28
C LEU A 373 16.09 -11.77 -17.21
N THR A 374 16.56 -11.07 -18.26
CA THR A 374 16.51 -9.61 -18.36
C THR A 374 15.70 -9.18 -19.58
N PHE A 375 15.04 -8.03 -19.46
CA PHE A 375 14.25 -7.45 -20.54
C PHE A 375 15.12 -6.78 -21.60
N THR A 376 14.57 -6.68 -22.81
CA THR A 376 15.17 -5.89 -23.90
C THR A 376 14.07 -5.15 -24.65
N GLU A 377 14.40 -4.00 -25.23
CA GLU A 377 13.41 -3.20 -25.98
C GLU A 377 12.73 -3.97 -27.12
N ALA A 378 13.43 -4.91 -27.74
CA ALA A 378 12.90 -5.71 -28.84
C ALA A 378 11.75 -6.66 -28.43
N MET A 379 11.53 -6.87 -27.13
CA MET A 379 10.45 -7.69 -26.59
C MET A 379 9.16 -6.91 -26.39
N LEU A 380 9.24 -5.58 -26.26
CA LEU A 380 8.12 -4.69 -25.93
C LEU A 380 7.25 -4.46 -27.16
N ASP A 381 5.94 -4.63 -27.02
CA ASP A 381 4.99 -4.10 -28.00
C ASP A 381 4.76 -2.58 -27.83
N GLU A 382 4.04 -1.98 -28.79
CA GLU A 382 3.78 -0.53 -28.80
C GLU A 382 2.78 -0.07 -27.73
N LYS A 383 2.07 -1.00 -27.08
CA LYS A 383 1.06 -0.70 -26.06
C LYS A 383 1.62 -0.73 -24.65
N VAL A 384 2.82 -1.27 -24.45
CA VAL A 384 3.50 -1.24 -23.16
C VAL A 384 3.64 0.21 -22.72
N ARG A 385 3.11 0.53 -21.54
CA ARG A 385 3.15 1.88 -20.99
C ARG A 385 4.59 2.19 -20.56
N MET A 386 5.23 3.07 -21.30
CA MET A 386 6.59 3.55 -21.04
C MET A 386 6.57 5.07 -21.09
N SER A 387 6.97 5.73 -20.01
CA SER A 387 6.76 7.17 -19.90
C SER A 387 7.68 7.89 -18.92
N TYR A 388 8.39 7.16 -18.05
CA TYR A 388 9.31 7.75 -17.10
C TYR A 388 10.45 8.50 -17.81
N GLN A 389 10.58 9.79 -17.48
CA GLN A 389 11.71 10.63 -17.88
C GLN A 389 12.65 10.93 -16.69
N GLY A 390 12.74 9.99 -15.76
CA GLY A 390 13.55 10.10 -14.55
C GLY A 390 15.01 10.51 -14.79
N LYS A 391 15.60 11.20 -13.80
CA LYS A 391 17.00 11.62 -13.86
C LYS A 391 17.93 10.44 -13.54
N GLY A 392 18.17 9.57 -14.52
CA GLY A 392 19.28 8.63 -14.49
C GLY A 392 18.92 7.14 -14.41
N SER A 393 17.65 6.78 -14.47
CA SER A 393 17.20 5.41 -14.68
C SER A 393 17.41 4.96 -16.13
N SER A 394 17.59 3.66 -16.34
CA SER A 394 17.61 3.08 -17.69
C SER A 394 16.16 3.07 -18.22
N TYR A 395 15.96 3.16 -19.54
CA TYR A 395 14.61 3.05 -20.12
C TYR A 395 13.91 1.74 -19.68
N LEU A 396 14.69 0.67 -19.52
CA LEU A 396 14.22 -0.66 -19.13
C LEU A 396 14.09 -0.84 -17.61
N ALA A 397 14.67 0.04 -16.80
CA ALA A 397 14.55 -0.03 -15.34
C ALA A 397 13.10 0.20 -14.87
N GLN A 398 12.29 0.87 -15.69
CA GLN A 398 10.85 1.02 -15.48
C GLN A 398 10.06 -0.29 -15.55
N LEU A 399 10.65 -1.38 -16.03
CA LEU A 399 9.96 -2.67 -16.12
C LEU A 399 10.09 -3.36 -14.77
N GLU A 400 9.02 -3.34 -14.00
CA GLU A 400 8.95 -3.82 -12.61
C GLU A 400 8.04 -5.07 -12.56
N PRO A 401 8.61 -6.31 -12.59
CA PRO A 401 7.84 -7.54 -12.48
C PRO A 401 7.31 -7.77 -11.07
N GLU A 402 6.01 -8.04 -10.94
CA GLU A 402 5.36 -8.22 -9.63
C GLU A 402 4.88 -9.64 -9.43
N TYR A 403 3.91 -10.11 -10.22
CA TYR A 403 3.22 -11.37 -9.95
C TYR A 403 3.39 -12.41 -11.06
N VAL A 404 3.39 -13.71 -10.71
CA VAL A 404 3.64 -14.81 -11.66
C VAL A 404 2.51 -15.85 -11.65
N SER A 405 1.96 -16.16 -12.83
CA SER A 405 1.16 -17.38 -13.05
C SER A 405 1.86 -18.35 -13.99
N VAL A 406 1.74 -19.65 -13.72
CA VAL A 406 2.38 -20.70 -14.52
C VAL A 406 1.32 -21.59 -15.18
N SER A 407 1.49 -21.86 -16.47
CA SER A 407 0.60 -22.75 -17.22
C SER A 407 0.54 -24.15 -16.61
N PRO A 408 -0.61 -24.85 -16.65
CA PRO A 408 -0.74 -26.18 -16.05
C PRO A 408 0.26 -27.24 -16.55
N ASP A 409 0.81 -27.06 -17.76
CA ASP A 409 1.81 -27.96 -18.33
C ASP A 409 3.25 -27.60 -17.96
N SER A 410 3.46 -26.62 -17.07
CA SER A 410 4.76 -26.15 -16.57
C SER A 410 5.71 -25.60 -17.64
N LYS A 411 5.19 -25.14 -18.79
CA LYS A 411 6.02 -24.66 -19.91
C LYS A 411 6.02 -23.15 -20.10
N THR A 412 4.99 -22.45 -19.62
CA THR A 412 4.87 -21.00 -19.82
C THR A 412 4.63 -20.34 -18.47
N ALA A 413 5.34 -19.25 -18.20
CA ALA A 413 4.96 -18.32 -17.14
C ALA A 413 4.47 -17.01 -17.74
N TYR A 414 3.51 -16.39 -17.06
CA TYR A 414 2.96 -15.08 -17.35
C TYR A 414 3.28 -14.19 -16.16
N VAL A 415 3.91 -13.04 -16.41
CA VAL A 415 4.39 -12.15 -15.35
C VAL A 415 3.83 -10.76 -15.58
N THR A 416 3.17 -10.19 -14.57
CA THR A 416 2.65 -8.82 -14.61
C THR A 416 3.78 -7.81 -14.49
N LEU A 417 3.56 -6.64 -15.10
CA LEU A 417 4.40 -5.45 -15.05
C LEU A 417 3.42 -4.29 -14.84
N GLN A 418 3.06 -4.02 -13.59
CA GLN A 418 1.85 -3.27 -13.26
C GLN A 418 1.92 -1.82 -13.74
N GLU A 419 3.00 -1.11 -13.39
CA GLU A 419 3.28 0.29 -13.78
C GLU A 419 3.34 0.43 -15.30
N ASN A 420 3.70 -0.64 -16.01
CA ASN A 420 3.80 -0.70 -17.46
C ASN A 420 2.53 -1.20 -18.14
N ASN A 421 1.51 -1.56 -17.35
CA ASN A 421 0.24 -2.08 -17.82
C ASN A 421 0.44 -3.22 -18.85
N ALA A 422 1.28 -4.19 -18.49
CA ALA A 422 1.74 -5.21 -19.42
C ALA A 422 1.89 -6.59 -18.78
N ILE A 423 1.92 -7.61 -19.65
CA ILE A 423 2.23 -8.98 -19.27
C ILE A 423 3.41 -9.48 -20.09
N ALA A 424 4.44 -9.98 -19.41
CA ALA A 424 5.54 -10.72 -20.00
C ALA A 424 5.19 -12.21 -20.13
N THR A 425 5.51 -12.81 -21.28
CA THR A 425 5.39 -14.27 -21.50
C THR A 425 6.77 -14.90 -21.49
N VAL A 426 6.97 -15.90 -20.64
CA VAL A 426 8.25 -16.61 -20.47
C VAL A 426 8.09 -18.07 -20.90
N ASP A 427 8.97 -18.54 -21.79
CA ASP A 427 9.10 -19.96 -22.11
C ASP A 427 10.02 -20.63 -21.09
N LEU A 428 9.45 -21.51 -20.27
CA LEU A 428 10.15 -22.26 -19.22
C LEU A 428 10.86 -23.50 -19.76
N VAL A 429 10.74 -23.82 -21.05
CA VAL A 429 11.55 -24.90 -21.66
C VAL A 429 12.91 -24.37 -22.11
N SER A 430 12.93 -23.18 -22.71
CA SER A 430 14.17 -22.54 -23.15
C SER A 430 14.72 -21.48 -22.20
N ASP A 431 13.98 -21.19 -21.12
CA ASP A 431 14.28 -20.17 -20.11
C ASP A 431 14.52 -18.79 -20.75
N LYS A 432 13.48 -18.27 -21.42
CA LYS A 432 13.53 -16.99 -22.14
C LYS A 432 12.24 -16.20 -22.01
N ILE A 433 12.39 -14.88 -21.85
CA ILE A 433 11.31 -13.92 -22.07
C ILE A 433 11.05 -13.85 -23.58
N MET A 434 9.82 -14.13 -23.98
CA MET A 434 9.42 -14.22 -25.39
C MET A 434 8.85 -12.90 -25.91
N SER A 435 8.06 -12.21 -25.08
CA SER A 435 7.41 -10.94 -25.42
C SER A 435 6.89 -10.26 -24.16
N VAL A 436 6.73 -8.95 -24.24
CA VAL A 436 6.00 -8.13 -23.27
C VAL A 436 4.89 -7.40 -24.05
N LYS A 437 3.64 -7.61 -23.64
CA LYS A 437 2.49 -7.02 -24.33
C LYS A 437 1.70 -6.09 -23.43
N GLY A 438 1.44 -4.88 -23.91
CA GLY A 438 0.59 -3.92 -23.22
C GLY A 438 -0.89 -4.27 -23.33
N LEU A 439 -1.62 -4.02 -22.25
CA LEU A 439 -3.03 -4.41 -22.11
C LEU A 439 -3.99 -3.38 -22.72
N GLY A 440 -3.49 -2.22 -23.13
CA GLY A 440 -4.32 -1.12 -23.61
C GLY A 440 -5.05 -0.41 -22.47
N VAL A 441 -6.13 0.29 -22.79
CA VAL A 441 -6.83 1.18 -21.86
C VAL A 441 -8.32 0.88 -21.86
N ILE A 442 -8.95 1.17 -20.72
CA ILE A 442 -10.40 1.16 -20.55
C ILE A 442 -10.89 2.59 -20.81
N ASP A 443 -11.83 2.74 -21.75
CA ASP A 443 -12.44 4.03 -22.07
C ASP A 443 -13.73 4.23 -21.28
N HIS A 444 -13.74 5.18 -20.34
CA HIS A 444 -14.91 5.48 -19.52
C HIS A 444 -15.95 6.38 -20.21
N SER A 445 -15.74 6.75 -21.47
CA SER A 445 -16.69 7.52 -22.27
C SER A 445 -17.79 6.66 -22.91
N VAL A 446 -17.61 5.34 -22.96
CA VAL A 446 -18.56 4.40 -23.58
C VAL A 446 -19.52 3.78 -22.57
N ALA A 447 -20.61 3.19 -23.09
CA ALA A 447 -21.61 2.54 -22.24
C ALA A 447 -21.07 1.20 -21.72
N GLY A 448 -21.28 0.90 -20.45
CA GLY A 448 -20.74 -0.29 -19.77
C GLY A 448 -19.45 -0.03 -19.00
N ASN A 449 -18.74 1.05 -19.30
CA ASN A 449 -17.50 1.48 -18.63
C ASN A 449 -17.67 2.82 -17.90
N GLU A 450 -18.89 3.21 -17.56
CA GLU A 450 -19.12 4.38 -16.70
C GLU A 450 -18.34 4.28 -15.36
N ILE A 451 -18.05 5.42 -14.74
CA ILE A 451 -17.24 5.52 -13.52
C ILE A 451 -17.85 6.55 -12.58
N ASP A 452 -17.75 6.30 -11.28
CA ASP A 452 -17.91 7.36 -10.29
C ASP A 452 -16.56 8.00 -9.97
N ALA A 453 -16.33 9.20 -10.51
CA ALA A 453 -15.04 9.88 -10.48
C ALA A 453 -14.99 11.10 -9.54
N ASN A 454 -16.06 11.37 -8.79
CA ASN A 454 -16.21 12.62 -8.03
C ASN A 454 -16.63 12.39 -6.59
N LYS A 455 -15.65 12.33 -5.67
CA LYS A 455 -15.95 12.16 -4.24
C LYS A 455 -16.72 13.32 -3.57
N ASP A 456 -16.76 14.50 -4.19
CA ASP A 456 -17.25 15.72 -3.54
C ASP A 456 -18.75 15.97 -3.75
N ASP A 457 -19.40 15.26 -4.68
CA ASP A 457 -20.85 15.34 -4.88
C ASP A 457 -21.65 14.58 -3.81
N LYS A 458 -20.98 13.68 -3.07
CA LYS A 458 -21.54 12.86 -1.99
C LYS A 458 -22.73 12.03 -2.49
N ALA A 459 -22.69 11.63 -3.75
CA ALA A 459 -23.74 10.89 -4.41
C ALA A 459 -23.12 9.85 -5.34
N ILE A 460 -23.74 8.67 -5.42
CA ILE A 460 -23.24 7.64 -6.34
C ILE A 460 -23.50 8.09 -7.79
N GLY A 461 -22.42 8.43 -8.48
CA GLY A 461 -22.39 9.13 -9.76
C GLY A 461 -21.76 8.32 -10.90
N ILE A 462 -22.14 7.05 -11.07
CA ILE A 462 -21.60 6.17 -12.12
C ILE A 462 -22.04 6.64 -13.52
N ASN A 463 -21.21 7.47 -14.16
CA ASN A 463 -21.50 8.16 -15.41
C ASN A 463 -20.37 7.98 -16.44
N LYS A 464 -20.68 8.28 -17.70
CA LYS A 464 -19.64 8.41 -18.72
C LYS A 464 -18.74 9.60 -18.39
N ALA A 465 -17.43 9.41 -18.44
CA ALA A 465 -16.44 10.45 -18.19
C ALA A 465 -15.37 10.44 -19.29
N PRO A 466 -14.79 11.60 -19.65
CA PRO A 466 -13.72 11.67 -20.63
C PRO A 466 -12.38 11.28 -19.98
N ILE A 467 -12.32 10.06 -19.47
CA ILE A 467 -11.20 9.48 -18.74
C ILE A 467 -10.88 8.14 -19.40
N LEU A 468 -9.59 7.89 -19.64
CA LEU A 468 -9.06 6.58 -19.95
C LEU A 468 -8.30 6.06 -18.73
N THR A 469 -8.41 4.79 -18.39
CA THR A 469 -7.57 4.17 -17.35
C THR A 469 -6.81 2.99 -17.94
N TRP A 470 -5.67 2.66 -17.33
CA TRP A 470 -4.98 1.42 -17.63
C TRP A 470 -5.52 0.28 -16.76
N HIS A 471 -5.26 -0.95 -17.20
CA HIS A 471 -5.64 -2.14 -16.45
C HIS A 471 -4.75 -2.27 -15.21
N MET A 472 -3.42 -2.19 -15.39
CA MET A 472 -2.41 -2.20 -14.32
C MET A 472 -2.67 -3.29 -13.27
N PRO A 473 -2.60 -4.56 -13.68
CA PRO A 473 -2.80 -5.67 -12.75
C PRO A 473 -1.56 -5.92 -11.91
N ASP A 474 -1.71 -5.96 -10.59
CA ASP A 474 -0.74 -6.61 -9.70
C ASP A 474 -0.85 -8.12 -9.93
N ALA A 475 -1.88 -8.75 -9.35
CA ALA A 475 -1.99 -10.20 -9.38
C ALA A 475 -2.39 -10.77 -10.75
N ILE A 476 -2.06 -12.05 -10.96
CA ILE A 476 -2.43 -12.79 -12.16
C ILE A 476 -2.71 -14.26 -11.86
N ASP A 477 -3.76 -14.81 -12.46
CA ASP A 477 -4.02 -16.25 -12.46
C ASP A 477 -4.32 -16.77 -13.87
N SER A 478 -4.00 -18.04 -14.12
CA SER A 478 -4.24 -18.71 -15.39
C SER A 478 -5.07 -19.97 -15.20
N PHE A 479 -6.08 -20.14 -16.06
CA PHE A 479 -7.07 -21.18 -15.91
C PHE A 479 -7.47 -21.76 -17.27
N VAL A 480 -8.09 -22.94 -17.26
CA VAL A 480 -8.44 -23.66 -18.49
C VAL A 480 -9.94 -23.81 -18.59
N VAL A 481 -10.50 -23.34 -19.71
CA VAL A 481 -11.90 -23.57 -20.09
C VAL A 481 -11.93 -24.21 -21.46
N ASN A 482 -12.63 -25.34 -21.59
CA ASN A 482 -12.78 -26.10 -22.85
C ASN A 482 -11.44 -26.43 -23.53
N GLY A 483 -10.40 -26.75 -22.73
CA GLY A 483 -9.07 -27.13 -23.22
C GLY A 483 -8.21 -25.96 -23.73
N LYS A 484 -8.62 -24.72 -23.47
CA LYS A 484 -7.86 -23.51 -23.81
C LYS A 484 -7.51 -22.74 -22.54
N THR A 485 -6.27 -22.26 -22.47
CA THR A 485 -5.78 -21.46 -21.35
C THR A 485 -6.18 -19.99 -21.51
N TYR A 486 -6.63 -19.41 -20.42
CA TYR A 486 -6.97 -18.00 -20.26
C TYR A 486 -6.23 -17.44 -19.06
N ILE A 487 -6.13 -16.12 -19.02
CA ILE A 487 -5.58 -15.36 -17.91
C ILE A 487 -6.71 -14.50 -17.35
N ILE A 488 -6.81 -14.41 -16.03
CA ILE A 488 -7.64 -13.41 -15.34
C ILE A 488 -6.71 -12.44 -14.63
N THR A 489 -7.05 -11.15 -14.67
CA THR A 489 -6.36 -10.10 -13.91
C THR A 489 -7.37 -9.21 -13.19
N PRO A 490 -7.13 -8.84 -11.92
CA PRO A 490 -7.74 -7.67 -11.32
C PRO A 490 -7.09 -6.41 -11.90
N ASN A 491 -7.86 -5.35 -12.14
CA ASN A 491 -7.33 -4.13 -12.72
C ASN A 491 -7.17 -3.06 -11.64
N GLU A 492 -6.13 -3.22 -10.81
CA GLU A 492 -5.93 -2.51 -9.55
C GLU A 492 -5.54 -1.04 -9.76
N GLY A 493 -4.38 -0.79 -10.37
CA GLY A 493 -3.97 0.57 -10.74
C GLY A 493 -2.77 1.18 -10.02
N ASP A 494 -1.73 0.45 -9.61
CA ASP A 494 -0.64 1.14 -8.89
C ASP A 494 0.09 2.19 -9.73
N SER A 495 0.69 3.17 -9.06
CA SER A 495 1.25 4.37 -9.70
C SER A 495 2.68 4.58 -9.27
N ARG A 496 3.51 5.20 -10.13
CA ARG A 496 4.89 5.56 -9.75
C ARG A 496 4.90 6.77 -8.81
N ASP A 497 4.59 6.53 -7.54
CA ASP A 497 4.48 7.54 -6.49
C ASP A 497 5.45 7.29 -5.32
N TYR A 498 6.64 7.87 -5.40
CA TYR A 498 7.70 7.75 -4.40
C TYR A 498 7.75 8.97 -3.45
N VAL A 499 6.63 9.70 -3.26
CA VAL A 499 6.55 11.00 -2.53
C VAL A 499 6.66 10.92 -1.02
N ASP A 500 6.26 9.83 -0.38
CA ASP A 500 6.41 9.66 1.07
C ASP A 500 7.88 9.73 1.52
N ASP A 501 8.75 9.61 0.53
CA ASP A 501 10.18 9.64 0.61
C ASP A 501 10.83 10.87 -0.06
N GLY A 502 10.05 11.87 -0.47
CA GLY A 502 10.57 13.07 -1.13
C GLY A 502 11.13 12.79 -2.53
N GLY A 503 10.74 11.66 -3.11
CA GLY A 503 11.03 11.23 -4.45
C GLY A 503 10.08 11.81 -5.50
N TYR A 504 10.03 11.14 -6.64
CA TYR A 504 9.19 11.49 -7.78
C TYR A 504 7.74 11.02 -7.58
N SER A 505 6.78 11.71 -8.19
CA SER A 505 5.41 11.23 -8.36
C SER A 505 4.93 11.56 -9.75
N GLU A 506 4.27 10.60 -10.37
CA GLU A 506 3.49 10.85 -11.57
C GLU A 506 2.05 11.31 -11.27
N VAL A 507 1.57 11.16 -10.04
CA VAL A 507 0.17 11.38 -9.66
C VAL A 507 -0.09 12.87 -9.37
N ALA A 508 -1.16 13.40 -9.93
CA ALA A 508 -1.72 14.71 -9.58
C ALA A 508 -3.24 14.64 -9.45
N ASN A 509 -3.84 15.58 -8.71
CA ASN A 509 -5.26 15.84 -8.90
C ASN A 509 -5.44 16.58 -10.24
N LEU A 510 -6.56 16.37 -10.93
CA LEU A 510 -6.83 17.05 -12.20
C LEU A 510 -6.73 18.58 -12.09
N ALA A 511 -7.18 19.15 -10.97
CA ALA A 511 -7.10 20.59 -10.70
C ALA A 511 -5.67 21.13 -10.55
N ASP A 512 -4.71 20.26 -10.20
CA ASP A 512 -3.31 20.62 -9.97
C ASP A 512 -2.46 20.50 -11.27
N ILE A 513 -3.06 20.07 -12.38
CA ILE A 513 -2.38 20.02 -13.69
C ILE A 513 -2.04 21.44 -14.16
N GLU A 514 -0.74 21.71 -14.32
CA GLU A 514 -0.24 23.04 -14.70
C GLU A 514 -0.49 23.39 -16.18
N LEU A 515 -0.52 22.39 -17.05
CA LEU A 515 -0.69 22.58 -18.50
C LEU A 515 -2.19 22.64 -18.87
N PRO A 516 -2.56 23.36 -19.95
CA PRO A 516 -3.93 23.36 -20.42
C PRO A 516 -4.43 21.97 -20.80
N ILE A 517 -5.67 21.64 -20.43
CA ILE A 517 -6.38 20.44 -20.88
C ILE A 517 -7.24 20.82 -22.09
N LYS A 518 -6.98 20.19 -23.23
CA LYS A 518 -7.64 20.39 -24.53
C LYS A 518 -7.97 19.03 -25.13
N LEU A 519 -8.99 18.39 -24.58
CA LEU A 519 -9.36 17.02 -24.93
C LEU A 519 -9.63 16.87 -26.43
N ASP A 520 -9.06 15.83 -27.03
CA ASP A 520 -9.27 15.47 -28.45
C ASP A 520 -10.24 14.29 -28.54
N ALA A 521 -11.40 14.50 -29.17
CA ALA A 521 -12.39 13.46 -29.37
C ALA A 521 -11.90 12.27 -30.21
N SER A 522 -10.79 12.38 -30.94
CA SER A 522 -10.20 11.23 -31.63
C SER A 522 -9.59 10.18 -30.67
N LYS A 523 -9.41 10.54 -29.39
CA LYS A 523 -8.84 9.70 -28.33
C LYS A 523 -9.89 8.96 -27.50
N TYR A 524 -11.16 9.34 -27.65
CA TYR A 524 -12.29 8.77 -26.92
C TYR A 524 -13.30 8.21 -27.89
N GLU A 525 -13.83 7.03 -27.63
CA GLU A 525 -14.82 6.39 -28.48
C GLU A 525 -16.22 7.00 -28.28
N GLY A 526 -16.51 7.48 -27.07
CA GLY A 526 -17.87 7.80 -26.62
C GLY A 526 -18.30 9.26 -26.68
N PHE A 527 -17.39 10.20 -26.97
CA PHE A 527 -17.69 11.64 -27.04
C PHE A 527 -17.35 12.25 -28.40
N THR A 528 -18.21 13.15 -28.86
CA THR A 528 -17.85 14.10 -29.93
C THR A 528 -17.06 15.29 -29.38
N GLN A 529 -16.30 15.98 -30.22
CA GLN A 529 -15.56 17.18 -29.79
C GLN A 529 -16.48 18.23 -29.18
N ALA A 530 -17.68 18.41 -29.74
CA ALA A 530 -18.65 19.38 -29.23
C ALA A 530 -19.24 19.00 -27.85
N GLU A 531 -19.19 17.73 -27.47
CA GLU A 531 -19.55 17.27 -26.12
C GLU A 531 -18.38 17.47 -25.16
N LEU A 532 -17.15 17.12 -25.55
CA LEU A 532 -15.94 17.37 -24.76
C LEU A 532 -15.74 18.86 -24.46
N ASP A 533 -15.90 19.73 -25.46
CA ASP A 533 -15.78 21.18 -25.32
C ASP A 533 -16.82 21.78 -24.34
N LYS A 534 -17.90 21.05 -24.05
CA LYS A 534 -18.96 21.44 -23.11
C LYS A 534 -18.90 20.66 -21.80
N PHE A 535 -18.05 19.66 -21.69
CA PHE A 535 -17.94 18.85 -20.48
C PHE A 535 -17.37 19.73 -19.36
N ASP A 536 -18.04 19.71 -18.21
CA ASP A 536 -17.63 20.49 -17.06
C ASP A 536 -16.53 19.76 -16.28
N LEU A 537 -15.27 20.02 -16.63
CA LEU A 537 -14.12 19.38 -15.94
C LEU A 537 -14.02 19.76 -14.45
N SER A 538 -14.75 20.78 -13.98
CA SER A 538 -14.76 21.11 -12.55
C SER A 538 -15.35 20.00 -11.68
N THR A 539 -16.16 19.11 -12.27
CA THR A 539 -16.70 17.93 -11.57
C THR A 539 -15.65 16.84 -11.35
N LEU A 540 -14.45 16.97 -11.91
CA LEU A 540 -13.36 16.00 -11.83
C LEU A 540 -12.11 16.60 -11.16
N GLU A 541 -12.21 17.76 -10.50
CA GLU A 541 -11.06 18.49 -9.94
C GLU A 541 -10.18 17.64 -9.02
N GLY A 542 -10.79 16.78 -8.20
CA GLY A 542 -10.09 15.87 -7.28
C GLY A 542 -9.55 14.60 -7.93
N TYR A 543 -9.98 14.26 -9.15
CA TYR A 543 -9.68 12.96 -9.76
C TYR A 543 -8.17 12.77 -9.96
N LYS A 544 -7.67 11.61 -9.52
CA LYS A 544 -6.25 11.24 -9.64
C LYS A 544 -5.91 10.90 -11.09
N VAL A 545 -4.91 11.60 -11.60
CA VAL A 545 -4.44 11.47 -12.99
C VAL A 545 -2.93 11.36 -13.03
N THR A 546 -2.42 10.75 -14.09
CA THR A 546 -0.99 10.78 -14.40
C THR A 546 -0.60 12.10 -15.06
N THR A 547 0.60 12.54 -14.73
CA THR A 547 1.28 13.66 -15.40
C THR A 547 2.16 13.21 -16.55
N GLU A 548 2.42 11.91 -16.72
CA GLU A 548 3.40 11.39 -17.68
C GLU A 548 2.83 11.13 -19.08
N ASN A 549 1.52 10.92 -19.21
CA ASN A 549 0.87 10.55 -20.47
C ASN A 549 -0.29 11.49 -20.82
N GLY A 550 -0.70 11.48 -22.10
CA GLY A 550 -1.85 12.26 -22.58
C GLY A 550 -1.51 13.65 -23.10
N LEU A 551 -0.23 14.03 -23.11
CA LEU A 551 0.25 15.25 -23.76
C LEU A 551 0.15 15.18 -25.28
N ASN A 552 -0.06 16.33 -25.91
CA ASN A 552 0.10 16.50 -27.35
C ASN A 552 1.56 16.33 -27.79
N ALA A 553 1.79 16.22 -29.10
CA ALA A 553 3.12 16.00 -29.67
C ALA A 553 4.16 17.07 -29.27
N GLU A 554 3.70 18.31 -29.01
CA GLU A 554 4.55 19.41 -28.58
C GLU A 554 4.80 19.46 -27.05
N GLY A 555 4.09 18.66 -26.25
CA GLY A 555 4.19 18.68 -24.78
C GLY A 555 3.65 19.97 -24.14
N THR A 556 2.67 20.62 -24.77
CA THR A 556 2.17 21.95 -24.35
C THR A 556 0.74 21.94 -23.81
N ALA A 557 0.02 20.84 -23.96
CA ALA A 557 -1.33 20.64 -23.46
C ALA A 557 -1.63 19.14 -23.36
N TYR A 558 -2.54 18.75 -22.46
CA TYR A 558 -3.10 17.40 -22.43
C TYR A 558 -4.26 17.30 -23.42
N GLU A 559 -4.22 16.30 -24.30
CA GLU A 559 -5.31 15.91 -25.21
C GLU A 559 -6.11 14.71 -24.68
N THR A 560 -5.58 14.04 -23.66
CA THR A 560 -6.19 12.87 -23.02
C THR A 560 -5.99 12.94 -21.51
N ILE A 561 -7.00 12.53 -20.74
CA ILE A 561 -6.92 12.34 -19.30
C ILE A 561 -6.72 10.84 -19.05
N TYR A 562 -5.62 10.50 -18.41
CA TYR A 562 -5.34 9.14 -17.96
C TYR A 562 -5.41 9.06 -16.44
N GLY A 563 -6.26 8.16 -15.94
CA GLY A 563 -6.35 7.80 -14.52
C GLY A 563 -5.75 6.44 -14.23
N TYR A 564 -5.88 6.03 -12.96
CA TYR A 564 -5.38 4.77 -12.44
C TYR A 564 -6.51 3.81 -12.11
N GLY A 565 -6.21 2.52 -12.22
CA GLY A 565 -7.13 1.43 -11.94
C GLY A 565 -8.20 1.24 -13.00
N GLY A 566 -8.40 0.00 -13.41
CA GLY A 566 -9.49 -0.34 -14.31
C GLY A 566 -10.84 -0.46 -13.59
N ARG A 567 -10.83 -0.58 -12.25
CA ARG A 567 -12.03 -0.76 -11.40
C ARG A 567 -12.87 -1.97 -11.79
N SER A 568 -12.23 -2.93 -12.44
CA SER A 568 -12.82 -4.07 -13.12
C SER A 568 -11.89 -5.28 -13.00
N PHE A 569 -12.30 -6.40 -13.57
CA PHE A 569 -11.39 -7.49 -13.88
C PHE A 569 -11.44 -7.79 -15.38
N SER A 570 -10.35 -8.31 -15.92
CA SER A 570 -10.25 -8.69 -17.32
C SER A 570 -9.91 -10.17 -17.48
N ILE A 571 -10.33 -10.73 -18.61
CA ILE A 571 -9.94 -12.06 -19.07
C ILE A 571 -9.23 -11.93 -20.42
N PHE A 572 -8.06 -12.57 -20.55
CA PHE A 572 -7.27 -12.58 -21.77
C PHE A 572 -7.08 -13.99 -22.31
N ASP A 573 -6.96 -14.12 -23.63
CA ASP A 573 -6.46 -15.33 -24.27
C ASP A 573 -4.97 -15.50 -23.91
N ALA A 574 -4.60 -16.57 -23.20
CA ALA A 574 -3.23 -16.71 -22.70
C ALA A 574 -2.16 -16.90 -23.79
N LYS A 575 -2.55 -17.20 -25.03
CA LYS A 575 -1.63 -17.34 -26.16
C LYS A 575 -1.43 -16.02 -26.90
N THR A 576 -2.50 -15.26 -27.12
CA THR A 576 -2.43 -14.00 -27.88
C THR A 576 -2.30 -12.77 -27.00
N LEU A 577 -2.67 -12.88 -25.72
CA LEU A 577 -2.93 -11.77 -24.78
C LEU A 577 -3.95 -10.77 -25.31
N GLU A 578 -4.84 -11.20 -26.21
CA GLU A 578 -6.00 -10.39 -26.60
C GLU A 578 -7.08 -10.48 -25.51
N GLN A 579 -7.63 -9.33 -25.14
CA GLN A 579 -8.72 -9.24 -24.18
C GLN A 579 -9.98 -9.93 -24.73
N VAL A 580 -10.53 -10.81 -23.92
CA VAL A 580 -11.75 -11.60 -24.19
C VAL A 580 -12.96 -10.95 -23.53
N TYR A 581 -12.76 -10.40 -22.34
CA TYR A 581 -13.78 -9.77 -21.52
C TYR A 581 -13.13 -8.74 -20.59
N ASP A 582 -13.86 -7.68 -20.27
CA ASP A 582 -13.63 -6.82 -19.11
C ASP A 582 -14.98 -6.50 -18.47
N SER A 583 -15.02 -6.43 -17.14
CA SER A 583 -16.27 -6.23 -16.40
C SER A 583 -16.76 -4.79 -16.39
N GLY A 584 -15.99 -3.83 -16.90
CA GLY A 584 -16.33 -2.40 -16.90
C GLY A 584 -16.79 -1.93 -15.52
N SER A 585 -17.91 -1.21 -15.49
CA SER A 585 -18.48 -0.63 -14.25
C SER A 585 -19.14 -1.62 -13.30
N GLU A 586 -19.11 -2.94 -13.56
CA GLU A 586 -19.93 -3.90 -12.81
C GLU A 586 -19.67 -3.83 -11.30
N PHE A 587 -18.41 -3.71 -10.86
CA PHE A 587 -18.08 -3.66 -9.43
C PHE A 587 -18.74 -2.48 -8.72
N GLU A 588 -18.60 -1.27 -9.26
CA GLU A 588 -19.25 -0.08 -8.71
C GLU A 588 -20.79 -0.22 -8.74
N ARG A 589 -21.36 -0.71 -9.84
CA ARG A 589 -22.81 -0.91 -9.96
C ARG A 589 -23.33 -1.91 -8.93
N ILE A 590 -22.60 -3.02 -8.70
CA ILE A 590 -22.94 -4.04 -7.71
C ILE A 590 -22.86 -3.45 -6.30
N ILE A 591 -21.77 -2.75 -5.96
CA ILE A 591 -21.61 -2.14 -4.63
C ILE A 591 -22.70 -1.09 -4.40
N ALA A 592 -23.01 -0.26 -5.40
CA ALA A 592 -24.07 0.73 -5.33
C ALA A 592 -25.46 0.11 -5.12
N GLU A 593 -25.75 -1.03 -5.77
CA GLU A 593 -27.02 -1.73 -5.59
C GLU A 593 -27.11 -2.43 -4.23
N LYS A 594 -26.05 -3.16 -3.87
CA LYS A 594 -26.05 -4.11 -2.75
C LYS A 594 -25.71 -3.45 -1.42
N THR A 595 -24.77 -2.52 -1.42
CA THR A 595 -24.22 -1.88 -0.21
C THR A 595 -23.91 -0.39 -0.43
N PRO A 596 -24.89 0.45 -0.83
CA PRO A 596 -24.65 1.86 -1.17
C PRO A 596 -24.06 2.70 -0.02
N LYS A 597 -24.22 2.26 1.23
CA LYS A 597 -23.67 2.94 2.42
C LYS A 597 -22.16 2.80 2.57
N TYR A 598 -21.53 1.91 1.80
CA TYR A 598 -20.09 1.62 1.84
C TYR A 598 -19.48 1.77 0.45
N PHE A 599 -20.18 2.46 -0.46
CA PHE A 599 -19.74 2.67 -1.82
C PHE A 599 -18.41 3.43 -1.85
N ASN A 600 -17.43 2.89 -2.59
CA ASN A 600 -16.08 3.44 -2.74
C ASN A 600 -15.46 3.93 -1.42
N THR A 601 -15.65 3.17 -0.35
CA THR A 601 -15.02 3.43 0.96
C THR A 601 -13.58 2.95 0.99
N ASN A 602 -12.80 3.43 1.97
CA ASN A 602 -11.44 2.97 2.20
C ASN A 602 -11.36 1.78 3.20
N SER A 603 -10.19 1.14 3.31
CA SER A 603 -9.94 0.04 4.26
C SER A 603 -9.75 0.55 5.70
N ASP A 604 -9.19 1.74 5.87
CA ASP A 604 -8.86 2.36 7.17
C ASP A 604 -9.91 3.35 7.71
N GLU A 605 -10.88 3.73 6.87
CA GLU A 605 -11.99 4.63 7.22
C GLU A 605 -13.27 4.19 6.50
N ILE A 606 -14.39 4.10 7.23
CA ILE A 606 -15.71 3.91 6.60
C ILE A 606 -16.30 5.26 6.23
N LYS A 607 -16.14 5.61 4.96
CA LYS A 607 -16.63 6.86 4.40
C LYS A 607 -17.06 6.65 2.96
N VAL A 608 -18.36 6.79 2.73
CA VAL A 608 -18.93 6.76 1.37
C VAL A 608 -18.15 7.73 0.49
N ASP A 609 -17.85 7.27 -0.73
CA ASP A 609 -17.26 8.06 -1.81
C ASP A 609 -15.78 8.41 -1.64
N SER A 610 -15.13 8.01 -0.55
CA SER A 610 -13.77 8.47 -0.24
C SER A 610 -12.71 8.08 -1.27
N ARG A 611 -12.97 7.03 -2.07
CA ARG A 611 -12.10 6.51 -3.14
C ARG A 611 -12.61 6.84 -4.56
N SER A 612 -13.76 7.49 -4.72
CA SER A 612 -14.35 7.71 -6.05
C SER A 612 -13.49 8.59 -6.95
N ASP A 613 -12.76 9.55 -6.41
CA ASP A 613 -11.81 10.34 -7.19
C ASP A 613 -10.46 9.64 -7.41
N ASP A 614 -10.32 8.35 -7.06
CA ASP A 614 -9.06 7.60 -7.07
C ASP A 614 -9.19 6.25 -7.81
N LYS A 615 -8.89 5.08 -7.21
CA LYS A 615 -9.05 3.75 -7.82
C LYS A 615 -10.41 3.07 -7.48
N GLY A 616 -11.35 3.77 -6.85
CA GLY A 616 -12.72 3.29 -6.62
C GLY A 616 -12.80 2.00 -5.78
N PRO A 617 -13.38 0.90 -6.31
CA PRO A 617 -13.43 -0.40 -5.61
C PRO A 617 -12.09 -1.10 -5.40
N GLU A 618 -11.07 -0.77 -6.20
CA GLU A 618 -9.68 -1.25 -6.09
C GLU A 618 -9.55 -2.79 -6.00
N PRO A 619 -9.71 -3.49 -7.14
CA PRO A 619 -9.53 -4.93 -7.19
C PRO A 619 -8.03 -5.29 -7.15
N GLU A 620 -7.65 -6.17 -6.24
CA GLU A 620 -6.25 -6.42 -5.86
C GLU A 620 -5.74 -7.75 -6.39
N THR A 621 -6.44 -8.82 -6.03
CA THR A 621 -6.06 -10.18 -6.42
C THR A 621 -7.21 -10.94 -7.06
N ALA A 622 -6.89 -11.89 -7.93
CA ALA A 622 -7.87 -12.77 -8.55
C ALA A 622 -7.37 -14.21 -8.62
N VAL A 623 -8.23 -15.17 -8.25
CA VAL A 623 -7.97 -16.61 -8.41
C VAL A 623 -9.16 -17.33 -9.00
N VAL A 624 -8.91 -18.46 -9.66
CA VAL A 624 -9.96 -19.30 -10.27
C VAL A 624 -10.05 -20.65 -9.59
N GLY A 625 -11.28 -21.12 -9.37
CA GLY A 625 -11.56 -22.42 -8.77
C GLY A 625 -12.79 -23.10 -9.36
N GLU A 626 -12.87 -24.42 -9.26
CA GLU A 626 -14.06 -25.18 -9.68
C GLU A 626 -14.86 -25.65 -8.46
N ILE A 627 -16.16 -25.37 -8.46
CA ILE A 627 -17.11 -25.82 -7.44
C ILE A 627 -18.27 -26.52 -8.17
N ASP A 628 -18.48 -27.80 -7.85
CA ASP A 628 -19.54 -28.62 -8.44
C ASP A 628 -19.61 -28.59 -9.98
N GLY A 629 -18.45 -28.52 -10.65
CA GLY A 629 -18.34 -28.50 -12.11
C GLY A 629 -18.53 -27.12 -12.75
N ILE A 630 -18.69 -26.06 -11.95
CA ILE A 630 -18.76 -24.67 -12.42
C ILE A 630 -17.43 -23.98 -12.11
N THR A 631 -16.84 -23.34 -13.11
CA THR A 631 -15.62 -22.53 -12.95
C THR A 631 -15.99 -21.17 -12.40
N TYR A 632 -15.47 -20.81 -11.23
CA TYR A 632 -15.67 -19.52 -10.59
C TYR A 632 -14.38 -18.71 -10.54
N GLY A 633 -14.50 -17.41 -10.77
CA GLY A 633 -13.47 -16.41 -10.47
C GLY A 633 -13.79 -15.72 -9.15
N PHE A 634 -12.77 -15.54 -8.32
CA PHE A 634 -12.83 -14.81 -7.06
C PHE A 634 -11.90 -13.62 -7.17
N ILE A 635 -12.45 -12.41 -7.07
CA ILE A 635 -11.70 -11.15 -7.21
C ILE A 635 -11.82 -10.38 -5.90
N ALA A 636 -10.71 -10.19 -5.21
CA ALA A 636 -10.64 -9.40 -3.98
C ALA A 636 -10.69 -7.91 -4.30
N LEU A 637 -11.43 -7.16 -3.49
CA LEU A 637 -11.51 -5.71 -3.49
C LEU A 637 -10.89 -5.22 -2.19
N GLU A 638 -9.70 -4.66 -2.25
CA GLU A 638 -8.84 -4.47 -1.09
C GLU A 638 -9.36 -3.34 -0.20
N ARG A 639 -9.55 -2.14 -0.76
CA ARG A 639 -10.13 -1.00 -0.01
C ARG A 639 -11.57 -1.22 0.45
N TYR A 640 -12.41 -1.83 -0.38
CA TYR A 640 -13.78 -2.18 0.03
C TYR A 640 -13.83 -3.32 1.07
N SER A 641 -12.81 -4.18 1.06
CA SER A 641 -12.72 -5.41 1.86
C SER A 641 -13.81 -6.43 1.55
N GLY A 642 -13.94 -6.79 0.27
CA GLY A 642 -14.89 -7.79 -0.20
C GLY A 642 -14.33 -8.65 -1.30
N ILE A 643 -15.04 -9.71 -1.66
CA ILE A 643 -14.67 -10.62 -2.75
C ILE A 643 -15.85 -10.76 -3.68
N MET A 644 -15.66 -10.37 -4.93
CA MET A 644 -16.58 -10.57 -6.02
C MET A 644 -16.45 -11.99 -6.56
N VAL A 645 -17.57 -12.69 -6.72
CA VAL A 645 -17.61 -14.06 -7.25
C VAL A 645 -18.34 -14.07 -8.58
N TYR A 646 -17.70 -14.63 -9.61
CA TYR A 646 -18.22 -14.71 -10.96
C TYR A 646 -18.21 -16.15 -11.47
N ASP A 647 -19.26 -16.57 -12.18
CA ASP A 647 -19.26 -17.81 -12.99
C ASP A 647 -18.54 -17.52 -14.32
N LEU A 648 -17.42 -18.21 -14.54
CA LEU A 648 -16.53 -18.10 -15.70
C LEU A 648 -16.69 -19.24 -16.71
N THR A 649 -17.77 -20.04 -16.62
CA THR A 649 -18.02 -21.14 -17.56
C THR A 649 -18.10 -20.65 -19.01
N ASP A 650 -18.62 -19.42 -19.22
CA ASP A 650 -18.50 -18.68 -20.47
C ASP A 650 -17.62 -17.43 -20.27
N VAL A 651 -16.33 -17.58 -20.55
CA VAL A 651 -15.33 -16.50 -20.42
C VAL A 651 -15.60 -15.24 -21.25
N LYS A 652 -16.55 -15.28 -22.21
CA LYS A 652 -16.96 -14.10 -23.00
C LYS A 652 -18.15 -13.36 -22.39
N ALA A 653 -18.84 -14.00 -21.46
CA ALA A 653 -19.94 -13.41 -20.72
C ALA A 653 -19.97 -13.97 -19.29
N PRO A 654 -18.92 -13.70 -18.47
CA PRO A 654 -18.95 -13.99 -17.05
C PRO A 654 -20.22 -13.47 -16.39
N LYS A 655 -20.70 -14.17 -15.38
CA LYS A 655 -21.92 -13.78 -14.65
C LYS A 655 -21.60 -13.54 -13.20
N PHE A 656 -21.97 -12.37 -12.69
CA PHE A 656 -21.93 -12.12 -11.26
C PHE A 656 -22.78 -13.14 -10.49
N VAL A 657 -22.21 -13.69 -9.42
CA VAL A 657 -22.82 -14.71 -8.57
C VAL A 657 -23.14 -14.11 -7.21
N THR A 658 -22.13 -13.60 -6.51
CA THR A 658 -22.31 -12.96 -5.21
C THR A 658 -21.13 -12.04 -4.88
N LEU A 659 -21.36 -11.14 -3.93
CA LEU A 659 -20.35 -10.34 -3.26
C LEU A 659 -20.34 -10.80 -1.81
N ILE A 660 -19.17 -11.24 -1.33
CA ILE A 660 -18.97 -11.62 0.08
C ILE A 660 -18.03 -10.63 0.77
N SER A 661 -18.19 -10.45 2.08
CA SER A 661 -17.27 -9.67 2.91
C SER A 661 -17.41 -10.10 4.36
N SER A 662 -16.29 -10.36 5.04
CA SER A 662 -16.25 -10.54 6.50
C SER A 662 -15.72 -9.31 7.24
N ARG A 663 -15.71 -8.13 6.59
CA ARG A 663 -15.50 -6.84 7.25
C ARG A 663 -16.70 -6.52 8.14
N ASP A 664 -16.41 -6.15 9.38
CA ASP A 664 -17.40 -5.57 10.27
C ASP A 664 -17.47 -4.06 10.03
N PHE A 665 -18.47 -3.63 9.26
CA PHE A 665 -18.69 -2.22 8.94
C PHE A 665 -19.23 -1.36 10.10
N SER A 666 -19.25 -1.88 11.34
CA SER A 666 -19.62 -1.09 12.53
C SER A 666 -18.48 -0.22 13.08
N GLU A 667 -17.23 -0.52 12.71
CA GLU A 667 -16.03 0.26 13.04
C GLU A 667 -15.15 0.42 11.80
N ASP A 668 -14.28 1.44 11.77
CA ASP A 668 -13.49 1.79 10.58
C ASP A 668 -12.64 0.61 10.07
N ALA A 669 -12.02 -0.13 10.97
CA ALA A 669 -11.26 -1.34 10.67
C ALA A 669 -11.57 -2.44 11.70
N ALA A 670 -12.53 -3.31 11.39
CA ALA A 670 -12.93 -4.46 12.21
C ALA A 670 -13.35 -5.66 11.34
N GLY A 671 -13.27 -6.87 11.89
CA GLY A 671 -13.46 -8.11 11.13
C GLY A 671 -12.22 -8.47 10.32
N ASP A 672 -12.40 -8.81 9.04
CA ASP A 672 -11.32 -9.02 8.09
C ASP A 672 -11.28 -7.88 7.06
N VAL A 673 -10.14 -7.18 6.94
CA VAL A 673 -10.01 -5.88 6.25
C VAL A 673 -8.77 -5.85 5.33
N SER A 674 -8.93 -5.35 4.10
CA SER A 674 -7.93 -5.37 3.00
C SER A 674 -7.51 -6.78 2.58
N PRO A 675 -8.37 -7.55 1.89
CA PRO A 675 -7.97 -8.81 1.29
C PRO A 675 -6.89 -8.58 0.22
N GLU A 676 -5.71 -9.14 0.47
CA GLU A 676 -4.50 -8.99 -0.37
C GLU A 676 -4.21 -10.27 -1.17
N GLY A 677 -4.11 -11.40 -0.47
CA GLY A 677 -3.85 -12.70 -1.08
C GLY A 677 -5.08 -13.59 -1.09
N LEU A 678 -5.33 -14.27 -2.21
CA LEU A 678 -6.36 -15.30 -2.33
C LEU A 678 -5.75 -16.65 -2.68
N LEU A 679 -6.33 -17.71 -2.11
CA LEU A 679 -5.98 -19.08 -2.46
C LEU A 679 -7.22 -19.97 -2.49
N PHE A 680 -7.54 -20.49 -3.66
CA PHE A 680 -8.58 -21.50 -3.82
C PHE A 680 -8.05 -22.91 -3.47
N ILE A 681 -8.82 -23.64 -2.67
CA ILE A 681 -8.55 -25.03 -2.30
C ILE A 681 -9.75 -25.88 -2.73
N SER A 682 -9.55 -26.75 -3.72
CA SER A 682 -10.62 -27.62 -4.21
C SER A 682 -11.16 -28.56 -3.12
N ALA A 683 -12.40 -29.04 -3.30
CA ALA A 683 -13.04 -29.97 -2.37
C ALA A 683 -12.18 -31.21 -2.07
N GLU A 684 -11.46 -31.74 -3.06
CA GLU A 684 -10.57 -32.90 -2.91
C GLU A 684 -9.35 -32.61 -2.04
N LYS A 685 -8.86 -31.37 -2.07
CA LYS A 685 -7.65 -30.92 -1.35
C LYS A 685 -7.99 -30.29 0.00
N SER A 686 -9.27 -29.99 0.23
CA SER A 686 -9.77 -29.37 1.44
C SER A 686 -9.85 -30.35 2.62
N PRO A 687 -9.57 -29.91 3.86
CA PRO A 687 -9.85 -30.69 5.07
C PRO A 687 -11.34 -30.89 5.34
N THR A 688 -12.23 -30.06 4.78
CA THR A 688 -13.68 -30.14 5.00
C THR A 688 -14.40 -31.03 3.99
N GLY A 689 -13.73 -31.39 2.90
CA GLY A 689 -14.34 -32.09 1.76
C GLY A 689 -15.21 -31.19 0.88
N LYS A 690 -15.26 -29.88 1.16
CA LYS A 690 -15.89 -28.84 0.33
C LYS A 690 -14.84 -27.85 -0.18
N ALA A 691 -15.15 -27.16 -1.27
CA ALA A 691 -14.26 -26.13 -1.79
C ALA A 691 -14.09 -24.99 -0.77
N LEU A 692 -12.85 -24.53 -0.61
CA LEU A 692 -12.51 -23.41 0.25
C LEU A 692 -11.85 -22.29 -0.55
N LEU A 693 -12.02 -21.06 -0.07
CA LEU A 693 -11.21 -19.91 -0.45
C LEU A 693 -10.60 -19.35 0.84
N ALA A 694 -9.27 -19.32 0.89
CA ALA A 694 -8.55 -18.65 1.97
C ALA A 694 -8.12 -17.26 1.49
N ALA A 695 -8.34 -16.25 2.32
CA ALA A 695 -8.07 -14.85 2.02
C ALA A 695 -7.25 -14.22 3.16
N THR A 696 -6.05 -13.73 2.86
CA THR A 696 -5.21 -12.93 3.77
C THR A 696 -5.67 -11.49 3.73
N HIS A 697 -5.67 -10.84 4.89
CA HIS A 697 -6.17 -9.49 5.08
C HIS A 697 -5.11 -8.64 5.76
N GLU A 698 -4.50 -7.70 5.04
CA GLU A 698 -3.28 -7.02 5.47
C GLU A 698 -3.53 -6.11 6.67
N ILE A 699 -4.55 -5.24 6.59
CA ILE A 699 -4.84 -4.24 7.63
C ILE A 699 -5.26 -4.91 8.94
N SER A 700 -6.07 -5.97 8.88
CA SER A 700 -6.45 -6.73 10.08
C SER A 700 -5.40 -7.77 10.50
N GLY A 701 -4.45 -8.13 9.63
CA GLY A 701 -3.46 -9.18 9.86
C GLY A 701 -4.07 -10.55 10.07
N THR A 702 -5.14 -10.87 9.33
CA THR A 702 -5.96 -12.08 9.50
C THR A 702 -6.07 -12.93 8.23
N VAL A 703 -6.35 -14.23 8.40
CA VAL A 703 -6.70 -15.13 7.29
C VAL A 703 -8.11 -15.61 7.51
N ALA A 704 -9.02 -15.29 6.59
CA ALA A 704 -10.38 -15.81 6.57
C ALA A 704 -10.45 -17.06 5.67
N ILE A 705 -11.15 -18.11 6.12
CA ILE A 705 -11.36 -19.34 5.34
C ILE A 705 -12.84 -19.50 5.07
N TYR A 706 -13.23 -19.30 3.81
CA TYR A 706 -14.60 -19.43 3.33
C TYR A 706 -14.82 -20.83 2.76
N GLU A 707 -15.92 -21.46 3.12
CA GLU A 707 -16.40 -22.72 2.57
C GLU A 707 -17.61 -22.47 1.66
N PHE A 708 -17.64 -23.14 0.52
CA PHE A 708 -18.71 -23.04 -0.47
C PHE A 708 -19.54 -24.32 -0.57
N GLY A 709 -20.86 -24.13 -0.76
CA GLY A 709 -21.81 -25.17 -1.19
C GLY A 709 -22.83 -25.54 -0.14
#